data_AF-A0A4W5MX77-F1
#
_entry.id   AF-A0A4W5MX77-F1
#
_cell.length_a   1.000
_cell.length_b   1.000
_cell.length_c   1.000
_cell.angle_alpha   90.00
_cell.angle_beta   90.00
_cell.angle_gamma   90.00
#
_symmetry.space_group_name_H-M   'P 1'
#
loop_
_entity.id
_entity.type
_entity.pdbx_description
1 polymer ?
#
loop_
_entity_poly.entity_id
_entity_poly.type
_entity_poly.pdbx_seq_one_letter_code
_entity_poly.pdbx_strand_id
1 'polypeptide(L)'
;MEQFRNAGDKATLVKITVLRGNNLRGNKAESILNYVRAEFNGIFLGDSQKLDAAVDQGVDYNFTCSFECSDAAHTLDDMAHKPVILTVIEVLPKEKKQKEEKTAVIGQAIPSLNVTVCVPEPLLSGVQLSESNLLKVTVETAYSVPEVWNPVSGSGPPSSYVAALQVPLTAEKEQVLMFSNGLLKVGGESEPMGRLRKWPLGPLLAPGAQFIPGVSMEGDPIEMEDGDLTSIEDRDFRNEAEANKKRVSWDTERRCFLDADGAGEDETQLSFHGVAYVDMAPLLYPGARRVRGAYRLYPFYDSDLLVKVKVALTTAIQGFFRIWCCWGLPCGSGLRHCISMYADSRTYIIIEIALEKSLVPKRSPEELAKRVMELIPPRAPLPRRPAGAERAVQEYQAQIASVADQVLEQYQQLFGPAFLPGVKPLDPTSQEQRKTKLLGELNYSGKYFAFKEQIKYSVVRIVREKMLRTEAFSDPEQLQAFLSQLYVFLVDEMHVALNKVRKGRSNPVSELGLFVMVLPLQQLTRDRSHPAHWFDYGVLYMLTDDYQKAEECFHYAVSMEQTHLPSLLMCGILAEMGGRLEEAETFFEGATCVDPANVVAWTLFALAQELLCPEGGLSSSYHLALARLQLLRAEYGSAESSLKEALNDNVWVLFGHIHHLTGEFGKAQECYERTLDFVTDATDTHPIYLRLGSIYLQEGEFQRAKTTYLRACKSSPSCLTWLGLGIACYRLGELTEAEDALTEANILNNGNAEVWGYLSLVCLQTGRRPEAEQSYKYALKLNLQKEAVLHEIKALQDRVGFGNPCF
;
A
#
# COMPACT_ATOMS: atom_id res chain seq x y z
N MET A 1 9.39 -22.89 50.23
CA MET A 1 9.71 -21.98 49.12
C MET A 1 8.97 -20.67 49.32
N GLU A 2 9.33 -19.97 50.40
CA GLU A 2 9.01 -18.56 50.60
C GLU A 2 10.24 -17.79 50.11
N GLN A 3 10.23 -17.31 48.86
CA GLN A 3 11.28 -16.40 48.35
C GLN A 3 10.88 -15.72 47.04
N PHE A 4 9.69 -15.09 46.97
CA PHE A 4 9.36 -14.11 45.92
C PHE A 4 8.31 -13.09 46.43
N ARG A 5 8.64 -12.37 47.50
CA ARG A 5 7.97 -11.12 47.89
C ARG A 5 9.03 -10.26 48.58
N ASN A 6 9.70 -9.40 47.82
CA ASN A 6 10.42 -8.18 48.25
C ASN A 6 11.25 -7.65 47.09
N ALA A 7 10.60 -7.00 46.12
CA ALA A 7 11.21 -5.93 45.35
C ALA A 7 10.33 -4.70 45.64
N GLY A 8 10.83 -3.79 46.47
CA GLY A 8 10.14 -2.54 46.74
C GLY A 8 10.17 -1.65 45.50
N ASP A 9 9.02 -1.03 45.20
CA ASP A 9 8.84 -0.02 44.16
C ASP A 9 9.95 1.04 44.26
N LYS A 10 10.87 1.05 43.29
CA LYS A 10 11.84 2.13 43.15
C LYS A 10 11.18 3.24 42.35
N ALA A 11 10.91 4.38 43.00
CA ALA A 11 10.48 5.58 42.29
C ALA A 11 11.53 5.97 41.23
N THR A 12 11.09 6.15 39.99
CA THR A 12 11.97 6.54 38.87
C THR A 12 12.09 8.06 38.82
N LEU A 13 13.31 8.58 38.76
CA LEU A 13 13.56 10.01 38.78
C LEU A 13 13.55 10.61 37.37
N VAL A 14 12.60 11.49 37.06
CA VAL A 14 12.59 12.27 35.81
C VAL A 14 13.48 13.49 35.99
N LYS A 15 14.53 13.60 35.17
CA LYS A 15 15.48 14.72 35.22
C LYS A 15 15.17 15.72 34.12
N ILE A 16 14.99 16.97 34.50
CA ILE A 16 14.80 18.11 33.59
C ILE A 16 16.04 18.99 33.70
N THR A 17 16.75 19.16 32.59
CA THR A 17 17.92 20.02 32.51
C THR A 17 17.65 21.18 31.56
N VAL A 18 17.68 22.40 32.08
CA VAL A 18 17.65 23.64 31.29
C VAL A 18 19.09 23.99 30.94
N LEU A 19 19.45 23.78 29.67
CA LEU A 19 20.81 23.98 29.18
C LEU A 19 21.09 25.46 28.95
N ARG A 20 20.30 26.09 28.08
CA ARG A 20 20.57 27.45 27.58
C ARG A 20 19.30 28.23 27.29
N GLY A 21 19.25 29.51 27.64
CA GLY A 21 18.24 30.46 27.19
C GLY A 21 18.76 31.40 26.12
N ASN A 22 18.04 31.57 25.02
CA ASN A 22 18.38 32.49 23.94
C ASN A 22 17.31 33.59 23.81
N ASN A 23 17.73 34.75 23.27
CA ASN A 23 16.87 35.91 22.99
C ASN A 23 16.14 36.48 24.22
N LEU A 24 16.78 36.47 25.40
CA LEU A 24 16.25 37.07 26.62
C LEU A 24 16.40 38.60 26.57
N ARG A 25 15.31 39.35 26.74
CA ARG A 25 15.30 40.82 26.77
C ARG A 25 14.50 41.36 27.95
N GLY A 26 15.16 42.05 28.88
CA GLY A 26 14.56 42.62 30.09
C GLY A 26 13.91 43.97 29.86
N ASN A 27 13.15 44.45 30.85
CA ASN A 27 12.28 45.61 30.67
C ASN A 27 12.99 46.97 30.61
N LYS A 28 14.20 47.11 31.18
CA LYS A 28 14.86 48.43 31.36
C LYS A 28 16.40 48.49 31.34
N ALA A 29 17.14 47.44 30.96
CA ALA A 29 18.61 47.41 31.15
C ALA A 29 19.42 46.81 29.96
N GLU A 30 20.67 47.28 29.81
CA GLU A 30 21.69 46.76 28.87
C GLU A 30 22.22 45.37 29.29
N SER A 31 21.99 44.95 30.53
CA SER A 31 22.26 43.61 31.04
C SER A 31 21.12 43.14 31.96
N ILE A 32 20.82 41.84 31.94
CA ILE A 32 19.64 41.26 32.58
C ILE A 32 20.08 40.20 33.58
N LEU A 33 19.91 40.47 34.86
CA LEU A 33 20.07 39.46 35.91
C LEU A 33 18.83 38.57 35.94
N ASN A 34 18.96 37.29 35.60
CA ASN A 34 17.83 36.38 35.50
C ASN A 34 18.13 34.98 36.05
N TYR A 35 17.07 34.23 36.31
CA TYR A 35 17.14 32.81 36.67
C TYR A 35 15.91 32.07 36.13
N VAL A 36 15.99 30.75 36.03
CA VAL A 36 14.89 29.88 35.61
C VAL A 36 14.31 29.17 36.83
N ARG A 37 13.00 29.25 36.97
CA ARG A 37 12.20 28.50 37.93
C ARG A 37 11.53 27.33 37.24
N ALA A 38 11.63 26.13 37.80
CA ALA A 38 10.93 24.95 37.30
C ALA A 38 9.80 24.51 38.25
N GLU A 39 8.64 24.26 37.68
CA GLU A 39 7.44 23.80 38.39
C GLU A 39 6.78 22.64 37.61
N PHE A 40 6.28 21.63 38.32
CA PHE A 40 5.49 20.53 37.75
C PHE A 40 4.29 20.26 38.65
N ASN A 41 3.08 20.17 38.08
CA ASN A 41 1.84 19.96 38.83
C ASN A 41 1.62 20.97 40.00
N GLY A 42 2.05 22.23 39.82
CA GLY A 42 1.99 23.26 40.87
C GLY A 42 3.02 23.09 42.00
N ILE A 43 3.85 22.05 41.93
CA ILE A 43 4.94 21.80 42.87
C ILE A 43 6.21 22.47 42.35
N PHE A 44 6.83 23.27 43.20
CA PHE A 44 8.12 23.91 42.93
C PHE A 44 9.24 22.88 42.93
N LEU A 45 9.95 22.74 41.80
CA LEU A 45 11.07 21.80 41.64
C LEU A 45 12.43 22.43 41.95
N GLY A 46 12.58 23.74 41.71
CA GLY A 46 13.81 24.48 42.02
C GLY A 46 14.02 25.73 41.18
N ASP A 47 15.02 26.52 41.60
CA ASP A 47 15.50 27.72 40.90
C ASP A 47 16.95 27.51 40.42
N SER A 48 17.28 28.01 39.22
CA SER A 48 18.66 28.10 38.75
C SER A 48 19.44 29.17 39.52
N GLN A 49 20.77 29.16 39.34
CA GLN A 49 21.58 30.31 39.79
C GLN A 49 21.15 31.58 39.04
N LYS A 50 21.22 32.72 39.74
CA LYS A 50 21.02 34.05 39.15
C LYS A 50 22.23 34.39 38.28
N LEU A 51 22.02 34.52 36.98
CA LEU A 51 23.07 34.77 35.98
C LEU A 51 22.84 36.10 35.30
N ASP A 52 23.93 36.82 35.02
CA ASP A 52 23.89 38.06 34.25
C ASP A 52 23.98 37.74 32.75
N ALA A 53 23.19 38.45 31.96
CA ALA A 53 23.06 38.22 30.52
C ALA A 53 23.18 39.54 29.78
N ALA A 54 24.15 39.63 28.86
CA ALA A 54 24.20 40.73 27.90
C ALA A 54 23.08 40.58 26.86
N VAL A 55 22.50 41.70 26.43
CA VAL A 55 21.48 41.71 25.37
C VAL A 55 22.02 41.00 24.12
N ASP A 56 21.24 40.06 23.56
CA ASP A 56 21.55 39.23 22.38
C ASP A 56 22.61 38.11 22.54
N GLN A 57 23.14 37.84 23.75
CA GLN A 57 23.90 36.61 24.04
C GLN A 57 23.05 35.58 24.80
N GLY A 58 23.11 34.32 24.39
CA GLY A 58 22.41 33.22 25.07
C GLY A 58 23.08 32.84 26.40
N VAL A 59 22.27 32.60 27.44
CA VAL A 59 22.67 32.30 28.82
C VAL A 59 22.70 30.80 29.06
N ASP A 60 23.84 30.25 29.46
CA ASP A 60 23.96 28.83 29.81
C ASP A 60 23.61 28.60 31.28
N TYR A 61 22.40 28.12 31.55
CA TYR A 61 21.95 27.84 32.92
C TYR A 61 22.50 26.53 33.48
N ASN A 62 22.58 25.48 32.64
CA ASN A 62 22.90 24.10 33.03
C ASN A 62 22.19 23.64 34.31
N PHE A 63 20.97 24.12 34.54
CA PHE A 63 20.20 23.89 35.74
C PHE A 63 19.46 22.57 35.61
N THR A 64 19.68 21.65 36.55
CA THR A 64 18.98 20.36 36.58
C THR A 64 18.08 20.30 37.80
N CYS A 65 16.81 19.97 37.58
CA CYS A 65 15.84 19.64 38.60
C CYS A 65 15.22 18.28 38.28
N SER A 66 14.51 17.71 39.26
CA SER A 66 13.91 16.40 39.09
C SER A 66 12.67 16.24 39.95
N PHE A 67 11.74 15.43 39.47
CA PHE A 67 10.61 14.94 40.25
C PHE A 67 10.56 13.41 40.20
N GLU A 68 9.96 12.82 41.22
CA GLU A 68 9.82 11.37 41.33
C GLU A 68 8.55 10.90 40.61
N CYS A 69 8.70 9.88 39.77
CA CYS A 69 7.62 9.16 39.12
C CYS A 69 7.50 7.79 39.80
N SER A 70 6.49 7.61 40.64
CA SER A 70 6.13 6.30 41.20
C SER A 70 5.24 5.54 40.21
N ASP A 71 5.33 4.21 40.19
CA ASP A 71 4.58 3.28 39.31
C ASP A 71 3.04 3.33 39.43
N ALA A 72 2.49 4.28 40.18
CA ALA A 72 1.05 4.48 40.24
C ALA A 72 0.60 5.24 38.97
N ALA A 73 -0.32 4.66 38.20
CA ALA A 73 -0.96 5.21 36.99
C ALA A 73 -1.30 6.72 37.03
N HIS A 74 -1.50 7.28 38.23
CA HIS A 74 -1.66 8.70 38.52
C HIS A 74 -0.52 9.61 38.01
N THR A 75 0.75 9.22 38.15
CA THR A 75 1.90 10.08 37.77
C THR A 75 2.09 10.15 36.25
N LEU A 76 1.80 9.04 35.55
CA LEU A 76 1.85 8.96 34.09
C LEU A 76 0.71 9.74 33.44
N ASP A 77 -0.49 9.68 34.01
CA ASP A 77 -1.60 10.53 33.56
C ASP A 77 -1.27 12.02 33.81
N ASP A 78 -0.75 12.37 34.99
CA ASP A 78 -0.26 13.72 35.29
C ASP A 78 0.79 14.19 34.26
N MET A 79 1.73 13.31 33.86
CA MET A 79 2.71 13.61 32.81
C MET A 79 2.08 13.79 31.42
N ALA A 80 0.97 13.10 31.12
CA ALA A 80 0.28 13.20 29.84
C ALA A 80 -0.44 14.54 29.69
N HIS A 81 -1.04 15.08 30.76
CA HIS A 81 -1.92 16.26 30.68
C HIS A 81 -1.42 17.51 31.42
N LYS A 82 -0.40 17.43 32.29
CA LYS A 82 0.16 18.58 33.02
C LYS A 82 1.54 18.96 32.47
N PRO A 83 1.76 20.24 32.14
CA PRO A 83 3.05 20.71 31.62
C PRO A 83 4.11 20.77 32.72
N VAL A 84 5.36 20.69 32.32
CA VAL A 84 6.47 21.28 33.09
C VAL A 84 6.53 22.76 32.74
N ILE A 85 6.36 23.63 33.73
CA ILE A 85 6.40 25.08 33.56
C ILE A 85 7.81 25.58 33.91
N LEU A 86 8.48 26.20 32.94
CA LEU A 86 9.76 26.86 33.13
C LEU A 86 9.57 28.36 33.00
N THR A 87 9.77 29.09 34.11
CA THR A 87 9.59 30.55 34.14
C THR A 87 10.95 31.23 34.22
N VAL A 88 11.27 32.09 33.25
CA VAL A 88 12.46 32.94 33.31
C VAL A 88 12.10 34.24 34.03
N ILE A 89 12.76 34.50 35.16
CA ILE A 89 12.47 35.63 36.04
C ILE A 89 13.65 36.61 36.02
N GLU A 90 13.37 37.89 35.71
CA GLU A 90 14.31 39.00 35.84
C GLU A 90 14.28 39.55 37.27
N VAL A 91 15.47 39.80 37.82
CA VAL A 91 15.66 40.42 39.13
C VAL A 91 15.91 41.91 38.92
N LEU A 92 14.98 42.75 39.37
CA LEU A 92 15.11 44.20 39.23
C LEU A 92 15.98 44.78 40.36
N PRO A 93 16.80 45.80 40.08
CA PRO A 93 17.61 46.46 41.11
C PRO A 93 16.75 47.13 42.20
N LYS A 94 17.15 47.00 43.47
CA LYS A 94 16.44 47.59 44.63
C LYS A 94 16.43 49.12 44.58
N GLU A 95 15.25 49.73 44.55
CA GLU A 95 15.12 51.17 44.81
C GLU A 95 15.31 51.46 46.31
N LYS A 96 15.99 52.56 46.66
CA LYS A 96 16.51 52.92 48.00
C LYS A 96 15.50 52.96 49.17
N LYS A 97 14.23 52.60 48.99
CA LYS A 97 13.18 52.59 50.03
C LYS A 97 12.41 51.28 50.20
N GLN A 98 12.76 50.19 49.50
CA GLN A 98 12.07 48.90 49.65
C GLN A 98 12.93 47.84 50.37
N LYS A 99 12.30 47.09 51.28
CA LYS A 99 12.92 45.99 52.04
C LYS A 99 13.04 44.69 51.22
N GLU A 100 12.30 44.56 50.13
CA GLU A 100 12.18 43.33 49.32
C GLU A 100 12.63 43.55 47.86
N GLU A 101 13.17 42.51 47.24
CA GLU A 101 13.55 42.48 45.81
C GLU A 101 12.30 42.40 44.95
N LYS A 102 12.14 43.32 43.99
CA LYS A 102 11.10 43.18 42.97
C LYS A 102 11.60 42.27 41.85
N THR A 103 10.84 41.22 41.56
CA THR A 103 11.05 40.35 40.41
C THR A 103 9.99 40.64 39.35
N ALA A 104 10.36 40.48 38.08
CA ALA A 104 9.44 40.60 36.95
C ALA A 104 9.63 39.39 36.02
N VAL A 105 8.53 38.86 35.49
CA VAL A 105 8.60 37.85 34.42
C VAL A 105 9.06 38.55 33.15
N ILE A 106 10.07 38.00 32.48
CA ILE A 106 10.61 38.58 31.25
C ILE A 106 9.56 38.47 30.14
N GLY A 107 9.14 39.59 29.57
CA GLY A 107 8.18 39.61 28.47
C GLY A 107 8.42 40.78 27.53
N GLN A 108 8.92 40.49 26.32
CA GLN A 108 8.65 41.21 25.05
C GLN A 108 9.46 40.74 23.82
N ALA A 109 10.40 39.79 23.95
CA ALA A 109 11.00 39.06 22.82
C ALA A 109 10.66 37.56 22.93
N ILE A 110 10.60 36.81 21.82
CA ILE A 110 10.33 35.35 21.79
C ILE A 110 11.54 34.63 22.41
N PRO A 111 11.54 34.31 23.72
CA PRO A 111 12.69 33.72 24.38
C PRO A 111 12.64 32.20 24.17
N SER A 112 13.75 31.55 23.86
CA SER A 112 13.80 30.09 23.66
C SER A 112 14.68 29.43 24.70
N LEU A 113 14.19 28.39 25.37
CA LEU A 113 14.98 27.55 26.27
C LEU A 113 15.32 26.22 25.58
N ASN A 114 16.60 25.84 25.59
CA ASN A 114 17.05 24.50 25.26
C ASN A 114 16.93 23.62 26.51
N VAL A 115 16.03 22.64 26.46
CA VAL A 115 15.68 21.78 27.60
C VAL A 115 15.85 20.33 27.19
N THR A 116 16.49 19.53 28.04
CA THR A 116 16.55 18.08 27.89
C THR A 116 15.83 17.41 29.05
N VAL A 117 14.93 16.49 28.74
CA VAL A 117 14.23 15.67 29.73
C VAL A 117 14.70 14.23 29.55
N CYS A 118 15.23 13.64 30.62
CA CYS A 118 15.82 12.30 30.59
C CYS A 118 15.32 11.48 31.78
N VAL A 119 15.14 10.18 31.54
CA VAL A 119 14.90 9.16 32.55
C VAL A 119 16.02 8.11 32.47
N PRO A 120 16.46 7.53 33.60
CA PRO A 120 17.55 6.56 33.60
C PRO A 120 17.16 5.24 32.95
N GLU A 121 15.90 4.83 33.11
CA GLU A 121 15.28 3.65 32.51
C GLU A 121 13.89 4.05 31.96
N PRO A 122 13.35 3.33 30.95
CA PRO A 122 12.01 3.59 30.45
C PRO A 122 10.95 3.53 31.57
N LEU A 123 10.05 4.53 31.61
CA LEU A 123 8.99 4.61 32.63
C LEU A 123 7.93 3.49 32.52
N LEU A 124 7.82 2.86 31.35
CA LEU A 124 6.91 1.76 31.08
C LEU A 124 7.71 0.55 30.59
N SER A 125 7.37 -0.64 31.07
CA SER A 125 7.85 -1.88 30.47
C SER A 125 7.33 -2.02 29.03
N GLY A 126 7.99 -2.83 28.20
CA GLY A 126 7.53 -3.07 26.83
C GLY A 126 6.11 -3.63 26.75
N VAL A 127 5.69 -4.40 27.76
CA VAL A 127 4.33 -4.97 27.87
C VAL A 127 3.32 -3.88 28.21
N GLN A 128 3.56 -3.09 29.27
CA GLN A 128 2.68 -1.98 29.65
C GLN A 128 2.60 -0.94 28.52
N LEU A 129 3.70 -0.66 27.83
CA LEU A 129 3.67 0.22 26.65
C LEU A 129 2.80 -0.38 25.54
N SER A 130 2.83 -1.69 25.31
CA SER A 130 2.03 -2.34 24.26
C SER A 130 0.53 -2.36 24.56
N GLU A 131 0.15 -2.47 25.84
CA GLU A 131 -1.24 -2.48 26.31
C GLU A 131 -1.82 -1.07 26.51
N SER A 132 -0.97 -0.07 26.72
CA SER A 132 -1.38 1.32 26.88
C SER A 132 -1.53 2.07 25.55
N ASN A 133 -2.35 3.12 25.60
CA ASN A 133 -2.57 4.03 24.48
C ASN A 133 -2.65 5.47 24.97
N LEU A 134 -2.26 6.41 24.11
CA LEU A 134 -2.37 7.84 24.40
C LEU A 134 -3.57 8.40 23.66
N LEU A 135 -4.59 8.81 24.42
CA LEU A 135 -5.78 9.46 23.91
C LEU A 135 -5.53 10.96 23.79
N LYS A 136 -5.79 11.54 22.62
CA LYS A 136 -5.75 12.98 22.35
C LYS A 136 -7.17 13.44 22.03
N VAL A 137 -7.67 14.40 22.79
CA VAL A 137 -9.00 14.98 22.62
C VAL A 137 -8.84 16.45 22.31
N THR A 138 -9.28 16.86 21.13
CA THR A 138 -9.28 18.25 20.69
C THR A 138 -10.71 18.76 20.63
N VAL A 139 -10.99 19.84 21.36
CA VAL A 139 -12.25 20.57 21.27
C VAL A 139 -11.98 21.86 20.49
N GLU A 140 -12.54 21.95 19.29
CA GLU A 140 -12.28 23.07 18.38
C GLU A 140 -13.22 24.24 18.70
N THR A 141 -14.43 24.23 18.12
CA THR A 141 -15.34 25.38 18.14
C THR A 141 -16.80 24.91 18.16
N ALA A 142 -17.62 25.58 18.96
CA ALA A 142 -19.07 25.45 18.96
C ALA A 142 -19.70 26.56 18.10
N TYR A 143 -20.49 26.17 17.11
CA TYR A 143 -21.13 27.04 16.13
C TYR A 143 -22.63 27.17 16.40
N SER A 144 -23.21 28.28 15.93
CA SER A 144 -24.65 28.59 16.10
C SER A 144 -25.08 28.63 17.57
N VAL A 145 -24.26 29.25 18.43
CA VAL A 145 -24.50 29.30 19.88
C VAL A 145 -25.73 30.14 20.25
N PRO A 146 -26.49 29.79 21.32
CA PRO A 146 -27.71 30.51 21.71
C PRO A 146 -27.45 31.99 22.07
N GLU A 147 -28.43 32.87 21.87
CA GLU A 147 -28.29 34.30 22.17
C GLU A 147 -27.97 34.60 23.65
N VAL A 148 -28.39 33.73 24.57
CA VAL A 148 -28.07 33.85 26.00
C VAL A 148 -26.58 33.79 26.27
N TRP A 149 -25.79 33.19 25.37
CA TRP A 149 -24.34 33.21 25.46
C TRP A 149 -23.75 34.61 25.26
N ASN A 150 -24.55 35.60 24.88
CA ASN A 150 -24.12 36.97 24.74
C ASN A 150 -24.26 37.72 26.07
N PRO A 151 -23.17 38.21 26.70
CA PRO A 151 -23.29 39.06 27.87
C PRO A 151 -24.03 40.35 27.49
N VAL A 152 -25.14 40.64 28.17
CA VAL A 152 -25.83 41.92 28.06
C VAL A 152 -24.86 43.01 28.48
N SER A 153 -24.66 43.99 27.60
CA SER A 153 -23.75 45.11 27.75
C SER A 153 -23.71 45.68 29.17
N GLY A 154 -22.61 45.41 29.89
CA GLY A 154 -22.11 46.26 30.98
C GLY A 154 -22.38 45.88 32.44
N SER A 155 -23.06 44.76 32.79
CA SER A 155 -23.39 44.51 34.22
C SER A 155 -23.25 43.06 34.73
N GLY A 156 -22.54 42.17 34.04
CA GLY A 156 -22.33 40.78 34.48
C GLY A 156 -20.85 40.41 34.64
N PRO A 157 -20.50 39.46 35.52
CA PRO A 157 -19.15 38.88 35.57
C PRO A 157 -18.80 38.24 34.20
N PRO A 158 -17.51 38.15 33.83
CA PRO A 158 -17.09 37.59 32.55
C PRO A 158 -17.64 36.16 32.38
N SER A 159 -18.38 35.93 31.30
CA SER A 159 -18.90 34.61 30.97
C SER A 159 -17.74 33.65 30.68
N SER A 160 -17.52 32.67 31.55
CA SER A 160 -16.54 31.59 31.33
C SER A 160 -17.23 30.44 30.60
N TYR A 161 -16.78 30.15 29.37
CA TYR A 161 -17.29 29.03 28.59
C TYR A 161 -16.43 27.79 28.85
N VAL A 162 -17.07 26.73 29.33
CA VAL A 162 -16.41 25.49 29.72
C VAL A 162 -17.06 24.33 28.97
N ALA A 163 -16.25 23.54 28.27
CA ALA A 163 -16.65 22.24 27.75
C ALA A 163 -15.97 21.15 28.58
N ALA A 164 -16.62 20.00 28.76
CA ALA A 164 -16.11 18.88 29.52
C ALA A 164 -16.36 17.59 28.74
N LEU A 165 -15.43 16.64 28.75
CA LEU A 165 -15.62 15.31 28.18
C LEU A 165 -15.39 14.25 29.26
N GLN A 166 -16.35 13.36 29.47
CA GLN A 166 -16.18 12.16 30.28
C GLN A 166 -15.53 11.05 29.44
N VAL A 167 -14.38 10.56 29.89
CA VAL A 167 -13.63 9.46 29.29
C VAL A 167 -13.64 8.28 30.29
N PRO A 168 -14.17 7.11 29.94
CA PRO A 168 -14.03 5.91 30.75
C PRO A 168 -12.58 5.43 30.62
N LEU A 169 -11.85 5.44 31.73
CA LEU A 169 -10.50 4.88 31.80
C LEU A 169 -10.57 3.36 31.96
N THR A 170 -11.52 2.87 32.76
CA THR A 170 -11.79 1.45 32.98
C THR A 170 -13.30 1.19 33.13
N ALA A 171 -13.71 -0.07 33.25
CA ALA A 171 -15.11 -0.45 33.44
C ALA A 171 -15.76 0.14 34.72
N GLU A 172 -14.94 0.57 35.68
CA GLU A 172 -15.39 1.06 36.98
C GLU A 172 -15.03 2.55 37.23
N LYS A 173 -14.36 3.22 36.28
CA LYS A 173 -13.82 4.57 36.51
C LYS A 173 -13.89 5.49 35.31
N GLU A 174 -14.37 6.71 35.55
CA GLU A 174 -14.48 7.80 34.58
C GLU A 174 -13.59 8.98 34.97
N GLN A 175 -12.92 9.58 34.00
CA GLN A 175 -12.18 10.84 34.15
C GLN A 175 -12.84 11.96 33.35
N VAL A 176 -12.93 13.16 33.93
CA VAL A 176 -13.54 14.34 33.27
C VAL A 176 -12.44 15.27 32.75
N LEU A 177 -12.35 15.43 31.43
CA LEU A 177 -11.45 16.37 30.76
C LEU A 177 -12.12 17.74 30.61
N MET A 178 -11.64 18.76 31.32
CA MET A 178 -12.30 20.08 31.48
C MET A 178 -11.70 21.21 30.63
N PHE A 179 -12.23 21.51 29.45
CA PHE A 179 -11.80 22.58 28.54
C PHE A 179 -12.38 23.95 28.95
N SER A 180 -11.59 24.76 29.65
CA SER A 180 -11.98 26.09 30.12
C SER A 180 -11.52 27.21 29.19
N ASN A 181 -11.99 28.44 29.45
CA ASN A 181 -11.57 29.67 28.74
C ASN A 181 -11.96 29.72 27.26
N GLY A 182 -13.14 29.21 26.89
CA GLY A 182 -13.65 29.40 25.53
C GLY A 182 -13.78 30.88 25.18
N LEU A 183 -13.47 31.25 23.94
CA LEU A 183 -13.53 32.63 23.46
C LEU A 183 -14.77 32.83 22.58
N LEU A 184 -15.64 33.75 22.97
CA LEU A 184 -16.77 34.16 22.15
C LEU A 184 -16.28 35.01 20.96
N LYS A 185 -16.52 34.51 19.74
CA LYS A 185 -16.26 35.23 18.49
C LYS A 185 -17.58 35.67 17.85
N VAL A 186 -17.60 36.91 17.37
CA VAL A 186 -18.74 37.47 16.64
C VAL A 186 -18.81 36.88 15.22
N GLY A 187 -20.02 36.81 14.66
CA GLY A 187 -20.23 36.36 13.28
C GLY A 187 -19.76 37.39 12.24
N GLY A 188 -19.45 36.95 11.03
CA GLY A 188 -19.02 37.79 9.90
C GLY A 188 -17.66 37.42 9.30
N GLU A 189 -16.85 36.63 10.00
CA GLU A 189 -15.55 36.14 9.53
C GLU A 189 -15.42 34.63 9.77
N SER A 190 -15.06 33.88 8.72
CA SER A 190 -14.79 32.43 8.77
C SER A 190 -13.44 32.14 9.44
N GLU A 191 -13.31 30.99 10.08
CA GLU A 191 -12.03 30.56 10.67
C GLU A 191 -10.99 30.26 9.58
N PRO A 192 -9.75 30.76 9.72
CA PRO A 192 -8.68 30.43 8.77
C PRO A 192 -8.31 28.94 8.87
N MET A 193 -7.97 28.31 7.74
CA MET A 193 -7.44 26.94 7.76
C MET A 193 -6.05 26.89 8.40
N GLY A 194 -5.75 25.79 9.10
CA GLY A 194 -4.43 25.57 9.72
C GLY A 194 -4.20 26.32 11.04
N ARG A 195 -5.26 26.63 11.79
CA ARG A 195 -5.11 27.27 13.12
C ARG A 195 -4.37 26.34 14.08
N LEU A 196 -3.58 26.93 14.97
CA LEU A 196 -2.74 26.19 15.91
C LEU A 196 -3.57 25.69 17.11
N ARG A 197 -3.34 24.44 17.51
CA ARG A 197 -3.92 23.87 18.74
C ARG A 197 -3.26 24.50 19.97
N LYS A 198 -4.02 24.64 21.05
CA LYS A 198 -3.55 25.22 22.33
C LYS A 198 -3.55 24.20 23.45
N TRP A 199 -2.66 24.41 24.42
CA TRP A 199 -2.73 23.69 25.69
C TRP A 199 -3.90 24.20 26.55
N PRO A 200 -4.51 23.36 27.42
CA PRO A 200 -5.65 23.72 28.26
C PRO A 200 -5.28 24.58 29.49
N LEU A 201 -4.14 25.24 29.44
CA LEU A 201 -3.57 26.02 30.53
C LEU A 201 -3.91 27.48 30.24
N GLY A 202 -4.63 28.14 31.15
CA GLY A 202 -5.13 29.50 30.95
C GLY A 202 -4.02 30.58 30.91
N PRO A 203 -4.21 31.76 31.52
CA PRO A 203 -3.30 32.91 31.40
C PRO A 203 -1.93 32.74 32.11
N LEU A 204 -1.58 31.52 32.56
CA LEU A 204 -0.32 31.21 33.23
C LEU A 204 0.88 31.18 32.28
N LEU A 205 0.66 31.00 30.97
CA LEU A 205 1.70 30.90 29.96
C LEU A 205 1.94 32.24 29.25
N ALA A 206 3.20 32.50 28.90
CA ALA A 206 3.57 33.66 28.09
C ALA A 206 2.90 33.61 26.70
N PRO A 207 2.60 34.77 26.08
CA PRO A 207 2.07 34.84 24.72
C PRO A 207 2.93 34.03 23.73
N GLY A 208 2.32 33.09 23.00
CA GLY A 208 3.00 32.18 22.07
C GLY A 208 3.32 30.79 22.63
N ALA A 209 3.60 30.66 23.93
CA ALA A 209 3.86 29.37 24.59
C ALA A 209 2.57 28.54 24.82
N GLN A 210 1.42 29.15 24.61
CA GLN A 210 0.10 28.52 24.70
C GLN A 210 -0.20 27.54 23.54
N PHE A 211 0.54 27.62 22.43
CA PHE A 211 0.30 26.80 21.24
C PHE A 211 1.15 25.52 21.22
N ILE A 212 0.61 24.43 20.69
CA ILE A 212 1.30 23.16 20.51
C ILE A 212 2.20 23.27 19.26
N PRO A 213 3.53 23.11 19.39
CA PRO A 213 4.44 23.24 18.25
C PRO A 213 4.17 22.21 17.16
N GLY A 214 4.09 22.65 15.90
CA GLY A 214 3.98 21.77 14.73
C GLY A 214 2.63 21.08 14.54
N VAL A 215 1.63 21.38 15.38
CA VAL A 215 0.29 20.78 15.30
C VAL A 215 -0.73 21.84 14.89
N SER A 216 -1.27 21.68 13.69
CA SER A 216 -2.34 22.53 13.15
C SER A 216 -3.66 21.76 13.08
N MET A 217 -4.78 22.47 13.07
CA MET A 217 -6.09 21.88 12.79
C MET A 217 -6.25 21.71 11.28
N GLU A 218 -6.21 20.46 10.84
CA GLU A 218 -6.51 20.05 9.47
C GLU A 218 -7.95 19.51 9.44
N GLY A 219 -8.79 20.16 8.65
CA GLY A 219 -10.17 19.77 8.44
C GLY A 219 -10.29 18.83 7.25
N ASP A 220 -10.99 17.73 7.45
CA ASP A 220 -11.47 16.88 6.37
C ASP A 220 -12.68 17.55 5.68
N PRO A 221 -12.97 17.25 4.40
CA PRO A 221 -14.22 17.69 3.77
C PRO A 221 -15.43 17.30 4.63
N ILE A 222 -16.48 18.13 4.65
CA ILE A 222 -17.67 17.93 5.50
C ILE A 222 -18.26 16.53 5.30
N GLU A 223 -18.21 15.97 4.09
CA GLU A 223 -18.76 14.64 3.77
C GLU A 223 -17.91 13.46 4.29
N MET A 224 -16.68 13.71 4.73
CA MET A 224 -15.71 12.72 5.21
C MET A 224 -15.53 12.77 6.73
N GLU A 225 -16.21 13.68 7.43
CA GLU A 225 -16.22 13.76 8.88
C GLU A 225 -17.09 12.64 9.50
N ASP A 226 -16.80 12.24 10.74
CA ASP A 226 -17.51 11.17 11.48
C ASP A 226 -18.73 11.68 12.29
N GLY A 227 -19.13 12.95 12.11
CA GLY A 227 -20.13 13.65 12.93
C GLY A 227 -21.57 13.60 12.39
N ASP A 228 -22.48 14.26 13.11
CA ASP A 228 -23.93 14.30 12.80
C ASP A 228 -24.28 15.18 11.59
N LEU A 229 -23.44 16.16 11.25
CA LEU A 229 -23.71 17.23 10.27
C LEU A 229 -22.89 17.08 8.98
N THR A 230 -22.98 15.90 8.37
CA THR A 230 -22.16 15.49 7.21
C THR A 230 -22.97 15.37 5.91
N SER A 231 -24.30 15.57 5.96
CA SER A 231 -25.16 15.45 4.80
C SER A 231 -25.01 16.64 3.84
N ILE A 232 -25.40 16.44 2.58
CA ILE A 232 -25.41 17.50 1.55
C ILE A 232 -26.33 18.66 1.98
N GLU A 233 -27.41 18.37 2.70
CA GLU A 233 -28.37 19.35 3.20
C GLU A 233 -27.82 20.20 4.36
N ASP A 234 -26.94 19.62 5.18
CA ASP A 234 -26.30 20.34 6.28
C ASP A 234 -25.22 21.31 5.79
N ARG A 235 -24.75 21.18 4.55
CA ARG A 235 -23.65 21.99 4.00
C ARG A 235 -23.97 23.48 4.00
N ASP A 236 -25.16 23.84 3.55
CA ASP A 236 -25.58 25.26 3.47
C ASP A 236 -25.76 25.84 4.88
N PHE A 237 -26.32 25.05 5.80
CA PHE A 237 -26.44 25.42 7.21
C PHE A 237 -25.07 25.61 7.87
N ARG A 238 -24.11 24.70 7.65
CA ARG A 238 -22.75 24.80 8.19
C ARG A 238 -22.02 26.01 7.61
N ASN A 239 -22.12 26.25 6.31
CA ASN A 239 -21.52 27.43 5.69
C ASN A 239 -22.08 28.73 6.29
N GLU A 240 -23.39 28.80 6.53
CA GLU A 240 -24.03 29.95 7.18
C GLU A 240 -23.60 30.08 8.65
N ALA A 241 -23.57 28.98 9.39
CA ALA A 241 -23.21 28.97 10.81
C ALA A 241 -21.73 29.33 11.04
N GLU A 242 -20.83 28.87 10.17
CA GLU A 242 -19.39 29.12 10.25
C GLU A 242 -19.01 30.53 9.78
N ALA A 243 -19.74 31.09 8.82
CA ALA A 243 -19.48 32.44 8.31
C ALA A 243 -20.21 33.54 9.11
N ASN A 244 -21.51 33.38 9.38
CA ASN A 244 -22.37 34.50 9.77
C ASN A 244 -22.83 34.47 11.23
N LYS A 245 -22.81 33.31 11.90
CA LYS A 245 -23.30 33.17 13.27
C LYS A 245 -22.18 33.32 14.30
N LYS A 246 -22.58 33.68 15.53
CA LYS A 246 -21.67 33.72 16.68
C LYS A 246 -21.23 32.31 17.05
N ARG A 247 -20.04 32.21 17.63
CA ARG A 247 -19.41 30.94 17.97
C ARG A 247 -18.52 31.07 19.19
N VAL A 248 -18.23 29.95 19.85
CA VAL A 248 -17.25 29.89 20.93
C VAL A 248 -16.15 28.92 20.53
N SER A 249 -14.92 29.41 20.46
CA SER A 249 -13.74 28.60 20.12
C SER A 249 -12.89 28.34 21.35
N TRP A 250 -12.50 27.08 21.57
CA TRP A 250 -11.47 26.71 22.53
C TRP A 250 -10.15 26.46 21.80
N ASP A 251 -10.19 25.70 20.70
CA ASP A 251 -9.04 25.27 19.91
C ASP A 251 -7.96 24.58 20.78
N THR A 252 -8.40 23.79 21.75
CA THR A 252 -7.56 23.20 22.80
C THR A 252 -7.49 21.68 22.68
N GLU A 253 -6.28 21.13 22.80
CA GLU A 253 -6.03 19.69 22.86
C GLU A 253 -5.66 19.29 24.29
N ARG A 254 -6.32 18.23 24.78
CA ARG A 254 -5.91 17.49 25.97
C ARG A 254 -5.41 16.11 25.58
N ARG A 255 -4.49 15.60 26.38
CA ARG A 255 -3.99 14.24 26.26
C ARG A 255 -4.29 13.50 27.55
N CYS A 256 -4.56 12.21 27.46
CA CYS A 256 -4.88 11.35 28.60
C CYS A 256 -4.24 9.99 28.34
N PHE A 257 -3.62 9.43 29.38
CA PHE A 257 -3.01 8.11 29.30
C PHE A 257 -4.06 7.05 29.65
N LEU A 258 -4.26 6.09 28.75
CA LEU A 258 -5.17 4.96 28.98
C LEU A 258 -4.35 3.79 29.55
N ASP A 259 -4.54 3.51 30.84
CA ASP A 259 -3.96 2.36 31.55
C ASP A 259 -5.05 1.35 31.97
N ALA A 260 -4.66 0.10 32.21
CA ALA A 260 -5.57 -0.98 32.64
C ALA A 260 -6.05 -0.81 34.09
N ASP A 261 -5.28 -0.13 34.95
CA ASP A 261 -5.60 0.08 36.36
C ASP A 261 -5.89 1.57 36.66
N GLY A 262 -7.16 1.87 36.94
CA GLY A 262 -7.68 3.23 36.98
C GLY A 262 -7.30 4.07 38.20
N ALA A 263 -7.05 5.37 37.98
CA ALA A 263 -6.62 6.37 38.98
C ALA A 263 -7.73 7.37 39.41
N GLY A 264 -7.96 7.48 40.74
CA GLY A 264 -8.75 8.47 41.52
C GLY A 264 -10.17 8.95 41.12
N GLU A 265 -11.16 8.78 42.02
CA GLU A 265 -12.44 9.51 41.99
C GLU A 265 -12.25 10.93 42.55
N ASP A 266 -12.48 11.97 41.74
CA ASP A 266 -12.79 13.32 42.22
C ASP A 266 -14.19 13.69 41.71
N GLU A 267 -15.22 13.34 42.50
CA GLU A 267 -16.59 13.77 42.24
C GLU A 267 -16.71 15.29 42.42
N THR A 268 -16.43 16.03 41.37
CA THR A 268 -16.88 17.43 41.28
C THR A 268 -18.33 17.42 40.82
N GLN A 269 -19.26 17.73 41.74
CA GLN A 269 -20.66 18.02 41.41
C GLN A 269 -20.74 19.23 40.47
N LEU A 270 -20.80 18.95 39.17
CA LEU A 270 -20.96 19.95 38.12
C LEU A 270 -22.46 20.04 37.74
N SER A 271 -22.90 21.24 37.37
CA SER A 271 -24.28 21.48 36.91
C SER A 271 -24.31 21.62 35.38
N PHE A 272 -25.27 20.96 34.74
CA PHE A 272 -25.18 20.62 33.33
C PHE A 272 -26.41 21.09 32.53
N HIS A 273 -26.20 21.56 31.30
CA HIS A 273 -27.26 22.18 30.50
C HIS A 273 -27.40 21.61 29.06
N GLY A 274 -26.33 21.13 28.45
CA GLY A 274 -26.36 20.54 27.10
C GLY A 274 -25.32 19.45 26.90
N VAL A 275 -25.66 18.45 26.08
CA VAL A 275 -24.86 17.25 25.81
C VAL A 275 -24.70 17.00 24.31
N ALA A 276 -23.46 16.72 23.88
CA ALA A 276 -23.17 16.17 22.56
C ALA A 276 -22.76 14.70 22.69
N TYR A 277 -23.22 13.87 21.76
CA TYR A 277 -22.90 12.45 21.68
C TYR A 277 -21.87 12.22 20.58
N VAL A 278 -20.77 11.58 20.92
CA VAL A 278 -19.70 11.22 19.96
C VAL A 278 -19.73 9.72 19.75
N ASP A 279 -19.92 9.28 18.50
CA ASP A 279 -19.78 7.87 18.13
C ASP A 279 -18.30 7.53 17.93
N MET A 280 -17.81 6.58 18.73
CA MET A 280 -16.42 6.14 18.74
C MET A 280 -16.25 4.78 18.07
N ALA A 281 -17.33 4.18 17.55
CA ALA A 281 -17.29 2.92 16.82
C ALA A 281 -16.26 2.91 15.67
N PRO A 282 -16.02 4.02 14.91
CA PRO A 282 -15.02 4.00 13.84
C PRO A 282 -13.59 3.71 14.33
N LEU A 283 -13.25 3.95 15.59
CA LEU A 283 -11.92 3.62 16.15
C LEU A 283 -11.70 2.11 16.32
N LEU A 284 -12.75 1.29 16.23
CA LEU A 284 -12.67 -0.16 16.27
C LEU A 284 -12.32 -0.77 14.91
N TYR A 285 -12.36 0.03 13.83
CA TYR A 285 -11.97 -0.45 12.52
C TYR A 285 -10.46 -0.75 12.46
N PRO A 286 -10.04 -1.85 11.81
CA PRO A 286 -8.62 -2.22 11.75
C PRO A 286 -7.73 -1.10 11.19
N GLY A 287 -6.82 -0.60 12.01
CA GLY A 287 -5.91 0.49 11.65
C GLY A 287 -6.46 1.91 11.80
N ALA A 288 -7.74 2.09 12.16
CA ALA A 288 -8.29 3.41 12.46
C ALA A 288 -7.70 3.98 13.77
N ARG A 289 -7.41 5.29 13.77
CA ARG A 289 -6.74 5.99 14.88
C ARG A 289 -7.34 7.34 15.22
N ARG A 290 -8.27 7.86 14.43
CA ARG A 290 -8.79 9.21 14.57
C ARG A 290 -10.28 9.20 14.22
N VAL A 291 -11.05 9.93 15.00
CA VAL A 291 -12.45 10.27 14.76
C VAL A 291 -12.59 11.78 14.88
N ARG A 292 -13.13 12.43 13.86
CA ARG A 292 -13.34 13.90 13.88
C ARG A 292 -14.66 14.23 13.24
N GLY A 293 -15.47 15.05 13.91
CA GLY A 293 -16.72 15.50 13.31
C GLY A 293 -17.43 16.64 14.04
N ALA A 294 -18.47 17.14 13.37
CA ALA A 294 -19.41 18.11 13.91
C ALA A 294 -20.58 17.39 14.61
N TYR A 295 -20.70 17.56 15.93
CA TYR A 295 -21.69 16.89 16.77
C TYR A 295 -22.75 17.87 17.28
N ARG A 296 -24.04 17.51 17.18
CA ARG A 296 -25.15 18.36 17.61
C ARG A 296 -25.26 18.37 19.15
N LEU A 297 -25.59 19.53 19.70
CA LEU A 297 -25.83 19.71 21.15
C LEU A 297 -27.32 19.57 21.46
N TYR A 298 -27.63 18.67 22.40
CA TYR A 298 -28.97 18.39 22.88
C TYR A 298 -29.14 18.87 24.33
N PRO A 299 -30.37 19.23 24.76
CA PRO A 299 -30.65 19.49 26.17
C PRO A 299 -30.37 18.28 27.07
N PHE A 300 -29.92 18.54 28.30
CA PHE A 300 -29.71 17.50 29.32
C PHE A 300 -30.85 17.46 30.34
N TYR A 301 -31.40 16.27 30.62
CA TYR A 301 -32.40 16.04 31.67
C TYR A 301 -31.88 15.03 32.71
N ASP A 302 -32.05 15.32 34.01
CA ASP A 302 -31.65 14.40 35.09
C ASP A 302 -32.34 13.02 35.01
N SER A 303 -33.53 12.94 34.39
CA SER A 303 -34.24 11.67 34.16
C SER A 303 -33.53 10.74 33.17
N ASP A 304 -32.73 11.28 32.25
CA ASP A 304 -32.00 10.48 31.26
C ASP A 304 -30.78 9.76 31.87
N LEU A 305 -30.35 10.19 33.06
CA LEU A 305 -29.30 9.55 33.85
C LEU A 305 -29.74 8.13 34.28
N LEU A 306 -31.02 7.93 34.61
CA LEU A 306 -31.56 6.67 35.16
C LEU A 306 -31.98 5.65 34.09
N VAL A 307 -32.39 6.10 32.90
CA VAL A 307 -32.92 5.21 31.86
C VAL A 307 -31.80 4.46 31.12
N LYS A 308 -30.61 5.06 30.98
CA LYS A 308 -29.47 4.44 30.27
C LYS A 308 -28.57 3.55 31.14
N VAL A 309 -28.60 3.69 32.47
CA VAL A 309 -27.88 2.81 33.41
C VAL A 309 -28.44 1.38 33.40
N LYS A 310 -29.72 1.19 33.06
CA LYS A 310 -30.35 -0.15 33.00
C LYS A 310 -30.12 -0.93 31.69
N VAL A 311 -29.64 -0.28 30.62
CA VAL A 311 -29.32 -0.95 29.35
C VAL A 311 -27.88 -1.52 29.36
N ALA A 312 -27.13 -1.28 30.43
CA ALA A 312 -25.70 -1.56 30.60
C ALA A 312 -25.31 -3.05 30.78
N LEU A 313 -26.12 -4.02 30.36
CA LEU A 313 -25.82 -5.46 30.58
C LEU A 313 -25.80 -6.35 29.33
N THR A 314 -25.92 -5.81 28.11
CA THR A 314 -25.92 -6.67 26.89
C THR A 314 -25.02 -6.28 25.73
N THR A 315 -24.23 -5.22 25.81
CA THR A 315 -23.16 -4.96 24.81
C THR A 315 -22.06 -4.14 25.44
N ALA A 316 -20.99 -4.82 25.86
CA ALA A 316 -19.70 -4.14 26.03
C ALA A 316 -19.32 -3.55 24.66
N ILE A 317 -18.77 -2.33 24.64
CA ILE A 317 -18.30 -1.60 23.45
C ILE A 317 -19.35 -0.74 22.70
N GLN A 318 -20.36 -0.21 23.39
CA GLN A 318 -20.92 1.11 23.03
C GLN A 318 -20.70 2.06 24.22
N GLY A 319 -19.46 2.56 24.35
CA GLY A 319 -19.16 3.61 25.29
C GLY A 319 -19.81 4.91 24.82
N PHE A 320 -20.92 5.30 25.44
CA PHE A 320 -21.52 6.62 25.22
C PHE A 320 -20.63 7.68 25.87
N PHE A 321 -19.76 8.33 25.09
CA PHE A 321 -18.94 9.45 25.58
C PHE A 321 -19.82 10.71 25.67
N ARG A 322 -19.88 11.29 26.87
CA ARG A 322 -20.73 12.45 27.17
C ARG A 322 -19.89 13.72 27.21
N ILE A 323 -20.25 14.68 26.38
CA ILE A 323 -19.67 16.03 26.41
C ILE A 323 -20.67 16.97 27.07
N TRP A 324 -20.20 17.83 27.97
CA TRP A 324 -21.04 18.70 28.78
C TRP A 324 -20.54 20.15 28.65
N CYS A 325 -21.43 21.13 28.51
CA CYS A 325 -21.06 22.54 28.55
C CYS A 325 -21.63 23.21 29.81
N CYS A 326 -20.76 23.73 30.68
CA CYS A 326 -21.14 24.37 31.94
C CYS A 326 -21.22 25.89 31.79
N TRP A 327 -22.29 26.47 32.34
CA TRP A 327 -22.52 27.92 32.42
C TRP A 327 -22.56 28.36 33.89
N GLY A 328 -21.83 29.42 34.24
CA GLY A 328 -21.79 29.98 35.59
C GLY A 328 -22.65 31.24 35.71
N LEU A 329 -23.86 31.11 36.26
CA LEU A 329 -24.64 32.21 36.84
C LEU A 329 -25.30 31.72 38.14
N PRO A 330 -25.30 32.51 39.23
CA PRO A 330 -25.99 32.15 40.45
C PRO A 330 -27.44 32.65 40.38
N CYS A 331 -28.43 31.78 40.08
CA CYS A 331 -29.77 31.93 40.69
C CYS A 331 -30.74 30.83 40.30
N GLY A 332 -31.53 30.43 41.29
CA GLY A 332 -32.66 29.54 41.15
C GLY A 332 -33.78 30.09 40.25
N SER A 333 -34.65 29.17 39.85
CA SER A 333 -35.93 29.35 39.17
C SER A 333 -35.96 29.49 37.63
N GLY A 334 -34.86 29.26 36.90
CA GLY A 334 -34.81 29.43 35.43
C GLY A 334 -34.48 28.21 34.55
N LEU A 335 -34.22 27.01 35.09
CA LEU A 335 -33.65 25.90 34.30
C LEU A 335 -34.49 25.48 33.08
N ARG A 336 -35.83 25.56 33.13
CA ARG A 336 -36.69 25.11 32.00
C ARG A 336 -36.59 25.98 30.74
N HIS A 337 -36.19 27.24 30.85
CA HIS A 337 -36.14 28.17 29.70
C HIS A 337 -34.82 28.03 28.91
N CYS A 338 -33.73 27.59 29.55
CA CYS A 338 -32.42 27.42 28.90
C CYS A 338 -32.30 26.13 28.07
N ILE A 339 -33.22 25.18 28.26
CA ILE A 339 -33.14 23.80 27.76
C ILE A 339 -33.61 23.67 26.30
N SER A 340 -34.60 24.43 25.81
CA SER A 340 -34.98 24.37 24.37
C SER A 340 -33.98 25.10 23.45
N MET A 341 -33.11 25.94 24.02
CA MET A 341 -32.36 26.92 23.25
C MET A 341 -31.32 26.32 22.31
N TYR A 342 -30.68 25.21 22.69
CA TYR A 342 -29.69 24.53 21.83
C TYR A 342 -30.34 23.89 20.59
N ALA A 343 -31.56 23.37 20.73
CA ALA A 343 -32.32 22.82 19.63
C ALA A 343 -32.82 23.94 18.71
N ASP A 344 -33.32 25.04 19.29
CA ASP A 344 -33.80 26.20 18.54
C ASP A 344 -32.67 26.89 17.75
N SER A 345 -31.47 26.99 18.33
CA SER A 345 -30.31 27.56 17.66
C SER A 345 -29.54 26.56 16.78
N ARG A 346 -29.91 25.27 16.79
CA ARG A 346 -29.19 24.17 16.11
C ARG A 346 -27.68 24.18 16.42
N THR A 347 -27.32 24.34 17.69
CA THR A 347 -25.91 24.43 18.10
C THR A 347 -25.19 23.10 17.85
N TYR A 348 -23.97 23.16 17.33
CA TYR A 348 -23.10 22.00 17.19
C TYR A 348 -21.66 22.35 17.56
N ILE A 349 -20.87 21.33 17.86
CA ILE A 349 -19.47 21.46 18.29
C ILE A 349 -18.58 20.51 17.51
N ILE A 350 -17.42 20.98 17.07
CA ILE A 350 -16.43 20.15 16.38
C ILE A 350 -15.45 19.56 17.40
N ILE A 351 -15.35 18.25 17.41
CA ILE A 351 -14.46 17.49 18.30
C ILE A 351 -13.65 16.50 17.46
N GLU A 352 -12.38 16.36 17.82
CA GLU A 352 -11.48 15.32 17.30
C GLU A 352 -10.97 14.47 18.45
N ILE A 353 -11.07 13.16 18.31
CA ILE A 353 -10.48 12.19 19.21
C ILE A 353 -9.51 11.32 18.42
N ALA A 354 -8.25 11.28 18.87
CA ALA A 354 -7.19 10.53 18.21
C ALA A 354 -6.45 9.65 19.22
N LEU A 355 -6.01 8.49 18.74
CA LEU A 355 -5.21 7.51 19.47
C LEU A 355 -3.84 7.40 18.83
N GLU A 356 -2.81 7.22 19.65
CA GLU A 356 -1.45 6.98 19.15
C GLU A 356 -1.35 5.63 18.41
N LYS A 357 -2.01 4.60 18.97
CA LYS A 357 -2.13 3.26 18.38
C LYS A 357 -3.58 2.97 18.01
N SER A 358 -3.80 2.25 16.92
CA SER A 358 -5.14 1.77 16.57
C SER A 358 -5.60 0.73 17.59
N LEU A 359 -6.84 0.82 18.09
CA LEU A 359 -7.39 -0.16 19.04
C LEU A 359 -7.38 -1.58 18.45
N VAL A 360 -7.73 -1.68 17.18
CA VAL A 360 -7.62 -2.91 16.40
C VAL A 360 -6.42 -2.80 15.46
N PRO A 361 -5.31 -3.50 15.72
CA PRO A 361 -4.15 -3.45 14.85
C PRO A 361 -4.50 -4.06 13.50
N LYS A 362 -4.07 -3.38 12.43
CA LYS A 362 -4.13 -3.95 11.08
C LYS A 362 -3.19 -5.15 11.03
N ARG A 363 -3.72 -6.33 10.67
CA ARG A 363 -2.91 -7.54 10.51
C ARG A 363 -1.85 -7.29 9.43
N SER A 364 -0.59 -7.62 9.73
CA SER A 364 0.47 -7.41 8.76
C SER A 364 0.30 -8.38 7.58
N PRO A 365 0.58 -7.95 6.33
CA PRO A 365 0.59 -8.86 5.18
C PRO A 365 1.53 -10.05 5.40
N GLU A 366 2.60 -9.84 6.17
CA GLU A 366 3.63 -10.83 6.49
C GLU A 366 3.15 -11.90 7.48
N GLU A 367 2.40 -11.54 8.54
CA GLU A 367 1.80 -12.53 9.46
C GLU A 367 0.70 -13.33 8.80
N LEU A 368 -0.09 -12.69 7.93
CA LEU A 368 -1.11 -13.36 7.15
C LEU A 368 -0.45 -14.35 6.17
N ALA A 369 0.56 -13.90 5.44
CA ALA A 369 1.35 -14.75 4.54
C ALA A 369 2.08 -15.86 5.30
N LYS A 370 2.58 -15.61 6.52
CA LYS A 370 3.25 -16.61 7.35
C LYS A 370 2.29 -17.66 7.87
N ARG A 371 1.08 -17.31 8.31
CA ARG A 371 0.03 -18.28 8.65
C ARG A 371 -0.41 -19.08 7.44
N VAL A 372 -0.52 -18.44 6.27
CA VAL A 372 -0.80 -19.12 5.00
C VAL A 372 0.36 -20.04 4.59
N MET A 373 1.62 -19.64 4.82
CA MET A 373 2.82 -20.44 4.55
C MET A 373 3.01 -21.59 5.55
N GLU A 374 2.65 -21.41 6.82
CA GLU A 374 2.61 -22.47 7.84
C GLU A 374 1.51 -23.49 7.53
N LEU A 375 0.43 -23.05 6.88
CA LEU A 375 -0.61 -23.93 6.34
C LEU A 375 -0.20 -24.57 5.00
N ILE A 376 0.67 -23.93 4.20
CA ILE A 376 1.09 -24.37 2.84
C ILE A 376 2.54 -23.91 2.50
N PRO A 377 3.57 -24.77 2.55
CA PRO A 377 4.97 -24.35 2.31
C PRO A 377 5.36 -24.24 0.81
N PRO A 378 6.28 -23.31 0.44
CA PRO A 378 6.67 -23.07 -0.97
C PRO A 378 7.72 -24.06 -1.53
N ARG A 379 7.67 -24.32 -2.84
CA ARG A 379 8.60 -25.19 -3.61
C ARG A 379 9.93 -24.49 -3.97
N ALA A 380 11.02 -25.26 -4.09
CA ALA A 380 12.40 -24.77 -4.27
C ALA A 380 12.72 -24.23 -5.69
N PRO A 381 13.60 -23.19 -5.84
CA PRO A 381 13.91 -22.55 -7.12
C PRO A 381 15.09 -23.16 -7.91
N LEU A 382 15.13 -22.93 -9.23
CA LEU A 382 16.05 -23.53 -10.22
C LEU A 382 17.21 -22.57 -10.68
N PRO A 383 18.34 -23.09 -11.23
CA PRO A 383 19.56 -22.30 -11.55
C PRO A 383 19.55 -21.56 -12.93
N ARG A 384 20.39 -20.50 -13.09
CA ARG A 384 20.44 -19.55 -14.26
C ARG A 384 21.45 -19.91 -15.40
N ARG A 385 21.21 -19.45 -16.65
CA ARG A 385 21.82 -19.90 -17.95
C ARG A 385 22.80 -18.92 -18.69
N PRO A 386 23.63 -19.38 -19.68
CA PRO A 386 24.95 -18.83 -20.11
C PRO A 386 25.03 -18.06 -21.48
N ALA A 387 24.05 -17.26 -21.90
CA ALA A 387 23.97 -16.71 -23.27
C ALA A 387 25.02 -15.62 -23.66
N GLY A 388 25.68 -14.96 -22.69
CA GLY A 388 26.66 -13.90 -22.99
C GLY A 388 28.00 -14.42 -23.54
N ALA A 389 28.41 -15.59 -23.07
CA ALA A 389 29.72 -16.18 -23.38
C ALA A 389 29.87 -16.55 -24.87
N GLU A 390 28.81 -17.00 -25.53
CA GLU A 390 28.84 -17.45 -26.92
C GLU A 390 28.99 -16.30 -27.91
N ARG A 391 28.33 -15.16 -27.64
CA ARG A 391 28.40 -13.95 -28.48
C ARG A 391 29.81 -13.36 -28.54
N ALA A 392 30.52 -13.33 -27.41
CA ALA A 392 31.89 -12.84 -27.35
C ALA A 392 32.86 -13.66 -28.24
N VAL A 393 32.65 -14.97 -28.34
CA VAL A 393 33.48 -15.86 -29.16
C VAL A 393 33.23 -15.66 -30.66
N GLN A 394 31.96 -15.49 -31.05
CA GLN A 394 31.59 -15.26 -32.45
C GLN A 394 32.19 -13.95 -33.00
N GLU A 395 32.18 -12.88 -32.20
CA GLU A 395 32.78 -11.60 -32.60
C GLU A 395 34.29 -11.69 -32.82
N TYR A 396 35.01 -12.42 -31.97
CA TYR A 396 36.45 -12.67 -32.14
C TYR A 396 36.76 -13.41 -33.44
N GLN A 397 35.99 -14.46 -33.77
CA GLN A 397 36.13 -15.19 -35.03
C GLN A 397 35.92 -14.29 -36.26
N ALA A 398 34.94 -13.39 -36.22
CA ALA A 398 34.66 -12.46 -37.33
C ALA A 398 35.80 -11.46 -37.57
N GLN A 399 36.40 -10.91 -36.50
CA GLN A 399 37.54 -9.99 -36.62
C GLN A 399 38.77 -10.68 -37.24
N ILE A 400 39.03 -11.94 -36.88
CA ILE A 400 40.13 -12.71 -37.45
C ILE A 400 39.93 -12.97 -38.94
N ALA A 401 38.71 -13.31 -39.35
CA ALA A 401 38.40 -13.52 -40.76
C ALA A 401 38.66 -12.26 -41.59
N SER A 402 38.19 -11.10 -41.11
CA SER A 402 38.44 -9.80 -41.74
C SER A 402 39.94 -9.50 -41.87
N VAL A 403 40.72 -9.73 -40.83
CA VAL A 403 42.18 -9.50 -40.86
C VAL A 403 42.86 -10.45 -41.84
N ALA A 404 42.44 -11.71 -41.89
CA ALA A 404 42.98 -12.71 -42.81
C ALA A 404 42.75 -12.34 -44.28
N ASP A 405 41.55 -11.86 -44.63
CA ASP A 405 41.22 -11.40 -45.99
C ASP A 405 42.05 -10.19 -46.41
N GLN A 406 42.23 -9.22 -45.51
CA GLN A 406 43.07 -8.04 -45.78
C GLN A 406 44.54 -8.42 -45.95
N VAL A 407 45.06 -9.36 -45.16
CA VAL A 407 46.42 -9.89 -45.33
C VAL A 407 46.55 -10.64 -46.66
N LEU A 408 45.54 -11.41 -47.04
CA LEU A 408 45.51 -12.15 -48.30
C LEU A 408 45.47 -11.21 -49.52
N GLU A 409 44.70 -10.12 -49.45
CA GLU A 409 44.65 -9.10 -50.49
C GLU A 409 46.03 -8.43 -50.68
N GLN A 410 46.70 -8.08 -49.58
CA GLN A 410 48.06 -7.54 -49.63
C GLN A 410 49.06 -8.54 -50.21
N TYR A 411 48.91 -9.82 -49.88
CA TYR A 411 49.73 -10.88 -50.48
C TYR A 411 49.51 -11.01 -51.99
N GLN A 412 48.26 -10.94 -52.45
CA GLN A 412 47.91 -10.97 -53.87
C GLN A 412 48.43 -9.73 -54.61
N GLN A 413 48.40 -8.55 -54.00
CA GLN A 413 48.96 -7.33 -54.62
C GLN A 413 50.48 -7.43 -54.80
N LEU A 414 51.20 -8.00 -53.83
CA LEU A 414 52.66 -8.10 -53.86
C LEU A 414 53.20 -9.25 -54.72
N PHE A 415 52.48 -10.38 -54.77
CA PHE A 415 52.96 -11.62 -55.39
C PHE A 415 52.03 -12.21 -56.46
N GLY A 416 50.82 -11.67 -56.63
CA GLY A 416 49.81 -12.13 -57.59
C GLY A 416 50.29 -12.25 -59.05
N PRO A 417 51.13 -11.34 -59.59
CA PRO A 417 51.66 -11.47 -60.95
C PRO A 417 52.53 -12.72 -61.17
N ALA A 418 53.07 -13.30 -60.10
CA ALA A 418 53.93 -14.49 -60.16
C ALA A 418 53.16 -15.81 -60.30
N PHE A 419 51.82 -15.79 -60.31
CA PHE A 419 50.94 -16.96 -60.37
C PHE A 419 50.15 -17.09 -61.69
N LEU A 420 50.54 -16.34 -62.73
CA LEU A 420 49.92 -16.41 -64.06
C LEU A 420 50.30 -17.72 -64.81
N PRO A 421 49.40 -18.29 -65.65
CA PRO A 421 49.64 -19.58 -66.30
C PRO A 421 50.78 -19.47 -67.32
N GLY A 422 51.86 -20.26 -67.15
CA GLY A 422 53.00 -20.32 -68.07
C GLY A 422 54.39 -20.11 -67.45
N VAL A 423 54.48 -19.81 -66.16
CA VAL A 423 55.75 -19.60 -65.45
C VAL A 423 56.06 -20.80 -64.55
N LYS A 424 57.33 -21.23 -64.49
CA LYS A 424 57.81 -22.39 -63.71
C LYS A 424 57.43 -22.27 -62.23
N PRO A 425 57.12 -23.40 -61.55
CA PRO A 425 56.78 -23.40 -60.12
C PRO A 425 57.94 -22.83 -59.30
N LEU A 426 57.60 -21.95 -58.35
CA LEU A 426 58.59 -21.28 -57.49
C LEU A 426 59.13 -22.19 -56.40
N ASP A 427 60.42 -22.00 -56.12
CA ASP A 427 61.23 -22.77 -55.18
C ASP A 427 60.73 -22.61 -53.71
N PRO A 428 60.78 -23.65 -52.85
CA PRO A 428 60.30 -23.58 -51.46
C PRO A 428 61.03 -22.54 -50.61
N THR A 429 62.30 -22.27 -50.91
CA THR A 429 63.13 -21.21 -50.30
C THR A 429 62.60 -19.80 -50.55
N SER A 430 61.69 -19.62 -51.53
CA SER A 430 61.01 -18.34 -51.78
C SER A 430 59.83 -18.06 -50.84
N GLN A 431 59.28 -19.06 -50.14
CA GLN A 431 58.10 -18.86 -49.27
C GLN A 431 58.45 -18.07 -48.00
N GLU A 432 59.58 -18.38 -47.36
CA GLU A 432 60.06 -17.62 -46.21
C GLU A 432 60.45 -16.19 -46.60
N GLN A 433 61.08 -16.00 -47.76
CA GLN A 433 61.41 -14.68 -48.30
C GLN A 433 60.16 -13.85 -48.63
N ARG A 434 59.09 -14.49 -49.14
CA ARG A 434 57.80 -13.84 -49.39
C ARG A 434 57.11 -13.46 -48.08
N LYS A 435 57.18 -14.33 -47.06
CA LYS A 435 56.64 -14.08 -45.72
C LYS A 435 57.36 -12.91 -45.05
N THR A 436 58.69 -12.88 -45.06
CA THR A 436 59.47 -11.77 -44.47
C THR A 436 59.23 -10.45 -45.19
N LYS A 437 59.12 -10.47 -46.53
CA LYS A 437 58.78 -9.28 -47.31
C LYS A 437 57.36 -8.79 -47.06
N LEU A 438 56.37 -9.69 -46.98
CA LEU A 438 54.99 -9.34 -46.61
C LEU A 438 54.92 -8.74 -45.20
N LEU A 439 55.59 -9.35 -44.22
CA LEU A 439 55.67 -8.84 -42.86
C LEU A 439 56.35 -7.48 -42.80
N GLY A 440 57.40 -7.25 -43.59
CA GLY A 440 58.06 -5.96 -43.73
C GLY A 440 57.10 -4.87 -44.22
N GLU A 441 56.37 -5.13 -45.30
CA GLU A 441 55.39 -4.21 -45.89
C GLU A 441 54.20 -3.93 -44.96
N LEU A 442 53.69 -4.96 -44.26
CA LEU A 442 52.60 -4.79 -43.29
C LEU A 442 53.02 -3.96 -42.07
N ASN A 443 54.28 -4.06 -41.65
CA ASN A 443 54.83 -3.25 -40.57
C ASN A 443 55.11 -1.81 -41.03
N TYR A 444 55.70 -1.62 -42.22
CA TYR A 444 56.00 -0.28 -42.75
C TYR A 444 54.73 0.52 -43.09
N SER A 445 53.71 -0.15 -43.63
CA SER A 445 52.40 0.46 -43.93
C SER A 445 51.53 0.75 -42.69
N GLY A 446 51.96 0.32 -41.50
CA GLY A 446 51.18 0.46 -40.25
C GLY A 446 49.97 -0.47 -40.13
N LYS A 447 49.66 -1.27 -41.16
CA LYS A 447 48.51 -2.19 -41.18
C LYS A 447 48.62 -3.28 -40.10
N TYR A 448 49.83 -3.76 -39.81
CA TYR A 448 50.05 -4.74 -38.73
C TYR A 448 49.59 -4.23 -37.35
N PHE A 449 49.87 -2.96 -37.05
CA PHE A 449 49.43 -2.34 -35.79
C PHE A 449 47.90 -2.16 -35.76
N ALA A 450 47.29 -1.78 -36.88
CA ALA A 450 45.84 -1.67 -37.01
C ALA A 450 45.13 -3.02 -36.75
N PHE A 451 45.66 -4.12 -37.29
CA PHE A 451 45.12 -5.46 -37.04
C PHE A 451 45.21 -5.86 -35.57
N LYS A 452 46.33 -5.53 -34.91
CA LYS A 452 46.52 -5.81 -33.48
C LYS A 452 45.50 -5.10 -32.61
N GLU A 453 45.22 -3.81 -32.88
CA GLU A 453 44.25 -3.05 -32.10
C GLU A 453 42.80 -3.49 -32.38
N GLN A 454 42.50 -3.89 -33.62
CA GLN A 454 41.20 -4.45 -34.00
C GLN A 454 40.86 -5.73 -33.23
N ILE A 455 41.83 -6.64 -33.07
CA ILE A 455 41.61 -7.93 -32.39
C ILE A 455 41.52 -7.73 -30.85
N LYS A 456 42.24 -6.76 -30.29
CA LYS A 456 42.31 -6.52 -28.84
C LYS A 456 40.95 -6.33 -28.16
N TYR A 457 40.03 -5.59 -28.78
CA TYR A 457 38.70 -5.34 -28.20
C TYR A 457 37.89 -6.63 -28.03
N SER A 458 37.91 -7.50 -29.05
CA SER A 458 37.22 -8.79 -29.01
C SER A 458 37.79 -9.75 -27.97
N VAL A 459 39.11 -9.74 -27.75
CA VAL A 459 39.77 -10.54 -26.70
C VAL A 459 39.36 -10.09 -25.29
N VAL A 460 39.28 -8.79 -25.03
CA VAL A 460 38.86 -8.25 -23.72
C VAL A 460 37.42 -8.67 -23.40
N ARG A 461 36.55 -8.72 -24.39
CA ARG A 461 35.16 -9.14 -24.21
C ARG A 461 35.02 -10.63 -23.88
N ILE A 462 35.85 -11.49 -24.50
CA ILE A 462 35.93 -12.93 -24.14
C ILE A 462 36.32 -13.12 -22.67
N VAL A 463 37.31 -12.36 -22.19
CA VAL A 463 37.77 -12.44 -20.79
C VAL A 463 36.65 -12.10 -19.81
N ARG A 464 35.82 -11.12 -20.13
CA ARG A 464 34.72 -10.66 -19.27
C ARG A 464 33.50 -11.57 -19.32
N GLU A 465 33.05 -11.94 -20.52
CA GLU A 465 31.75 -12.59 -20.72
C GLU A 465 31.83 -14.12 -20.68
N LYS A 466 32.97 -14.71 -21.09
CA LYS A 466 33.15 -16.17 -21.13
C LYS A 466 34.03 -16.69 -20.01
N MET A 467 35.13 -16.00 -19.70
CA MET A 467 36.01 -16.39 -18.59
C MET A 467 35.59 -15.78 -17.25
N LEU A 468 34.56 -14.92 -17.25
CA LEU A 468 33.96 -14.27 -16.06
C LEU A 468 34.98 -13.59 -15.15
N ARG A 469 36.04 -13.00 -15.72
CA ARG A 469 37.08 -12.27 -14.98
C ARG A 469 36.93 -10.77 -15.19
N THR A 470 36.57 -10.07 -14.12
CA THR A 470 36.41 -8.61 -14.07
C THR A 470 37.41 -7.91 -13.17
N GLU A 471 38.20 -8.66 -12.40
CA GLU A 471 39.16 -8.13 -11.42
C GLU A 471 40.62 -8.41 -11.83
N ALA A 472 41.54 -7.59 -11.32
CA ALA A 472 42.97 -7.73 -11.60
C ALA A 472 43.61 -8.84 -10.74
N PHE A 473 44.57 -9.58 -11.30
CA PHE A 473 45.29 -10.62 -10.58
C PHE A 473 46.31 -10.02 -9.61
N SER A 474 46.28 -10.46 -8.36
CA SER A 474 47.24 -10.05 -7.32
C SER A 474 48.55 -10.87 -7.36
N ASP A 475 48.49 -12.08 -7.93
CA ASP A 475 49.61 -13.04 -7.97
C ASP A 475 50.13 -13.21 -9.41
N PRO A 476 51.42 -12.97 -9.68
CA PRO A 476 52.00 -13.09 -11.02
C PRO A 476 51.95 -14.52 -11.60
N GLU A 477 51.96 -15.57 -10.77
CA GLU A 477 51.89 -16.96 -11.27
C GLU A 477 50.47 -17.30 -11.78
N GLN A 478 49.44 -16.82 -11.09
CA GLN A 478 48.04 -16.98 -11.51
C GLN A 478 47.73 -16.20 -12.79
N LEU A 479 48.32 -15.00 -12.93
CA LEU A 479 48.22 -14.23 -14.17
C LEU A 479 48.85 -15.00 -15.35
N GLN A 480 50.03 -15.58 -15.15
CA GLN A 480 50.72 -16.33 -16.21
C GLN A 480 49.97 -17.61 -16.61
N ALA A 481 49.38 -18.32 -15.66
CA ALA A 481 48.53 -19.47 -15.93
C ALA A 481 47.27 -19.08 -16.71
N PHE A 482 46.61 -17.98 -16.31
CA PHE A 482 45.44 -17.46 -17.01
C PHE A 482 45.76 -17.00 -18.42
N LEU A 483 46.87 -16.27 -18.62
CA LEU A 483 47.30 -15.84 -19.95
C LEU A 483 47.63 -17.03 -20.87
N SER A 484 48.19 -18.11 -20.32
CA SER A 484 48.46 -19.34 -21.08
C SER A 484 47.15 -20.03 -21.50
N GLN A 485 46.17 -20.11 -20.60
CA GLN A 485 44.85 -20.67 -20.90
C GLN A 485 44.09 -19.82 -21.94
N LEU A 486 44.14 -18.49 -21.79
CA LEU A 486 43.55 -17.56 -22.74
C LEU A 486 44.23 -17.67 -24.11
N TYR A 487 45.56 -17.77 -24.16
CA TYR A 487 46.30 -17.93 -25.42
C TYR A 487 45.89 -19.20 -26.18
N VAL A 488 45.83 -20.35 -25.50
CA VAL A 488 45.39 -21.62 -26.11
C VAL A 488 43.98 -21.47 -26.68
N PHE A 489 43.06 -20.93 -25.89
CA PHE A 489 41.68 -20.70 -26.31
C PHE A 489 41.57 -19.80 -27.54
N LEU A 490 42.28 -18.66 -27.54
CA LEU A 490 42.26 -17.72 -28.66
C LEU A 490 42.86 -18.32 -29.94
N VAL A 491 43.92 -19.12 -29.83
CA VAL A 491 44.54 -19.79 -30.97
C VAL A 491 43.60 -20.85 -31.57
N ASP A 492 42.91 -21.63 -30.75
CA ASP A 492 41.95 -22.63 -31.22
C ASP A 492 40.80 -21.97 -32.00
N GLU A 493 40.22 -20.90 -31.43
CA GLU A 493 39.14 -20.14 -32.07
C GLU A 493 39.62 -19.41 -33.33
N MET A 494 40.88 -18.98 -33.38
CA MET A 494 41.49 -18.42 -34.59
C MET A 494 41.62 -19.45 -35.70
N HIS A 495 42.01 -20.68 -35.39
CA HIS A 495 42.07 -21.77 -36.36
C HIS A 495 40.67 -22.11 -36.91
N VAL A 496 39.65 -22.10 -36.05
CA VAL A 496 38.26 -22.28 -36.47
C VAL A 496 37.85 -21.18 -37.46
N ALA A 497 38.14 -19.91 -37.15
CA ALA A 497 37.83 -18.79 -38.02
C ALA A 497 38.53 -18.87 -39.39
N LEU A 498 39.85 -19.13 -39.40
CA LEU A 498 40.63 -19.24 -40.64
C LEU A 498 40.19 -20.43 -41.50
N ASN A 499 39.81 -21.54 -40.88
CA ASN A 499 39.26 -22.69 -41.59
C ASN A 499 37.91 -22.39 -42.25
N LYS A 500 37.09 -21.50 -41.67
CA LYS A 500 35.85 -21.01 -42.29
C LYS A 500 36.16 -20.13 -43.51
N VAL A 501 37.11 -19.20 -43.42
CA VAL A 501 37.56 -18.36 -44.56
C VAL A 501 38.05 -19.21 -45.72
N ARG A 502 38.81 -20.28 -45.44
CA ARG A 502 39.31 -21.21 -46.47
C ARG A 502 38.19 -21.95 -47.22
N LYS A 503 37.04 -22.18 -46.58
CA LYS A 503 35.90 -22.93 -47.15
C LYS A 503 34.90 -22.04 -47.90
N GLY A 504 34.91 -20.71 -47.70
CA GLY A 504 33.90 -19.77 -48.18
C GLY A 504 34.15 -19.07 -49.53
N ARG A 505 34.53 -19.80 -50.59
CA ARG A 505 34.48 -19.27 -51.98
C ARG A 505 33.43 -20.01 -52.81
N SER A 506 32.15 -19.78 -52.49
CA SER A 506 31.02 -20.11 -53.37
C SER A 506 29.80 -19.26 -53.01
N ASN A 507 29.45 -18.40 -53.97
CA ASN A 507 28.23 -17.60 -54.19
C ASN A 507 27.68 -16.64 -53.12
N PRO A 508 27.44 -15.36 -53.50
CA PRO A 508 26.60 -14.41 -52.79
C PRO A 508 25.18 -14.40 -53.38
N VAL A 509 24.14 -14.32 -52.53
CA VAL A 509 22.79 -13.95 -52.96
C VAL A 509 22.15 -13.01 -51.91
N SER A 510 21.69 -11.87 -52.43
CA SER A 510 20.67 -10.94 -51.93
C SER A 510 20.96 -9.98 -50.78
N GLU A 511 21.53 -8.82 -51.12
CA GLU A 511 21.21 -7.54 -50.49
C GLU A 511 19.88 -6.99 -51.05
N LEU A 512 18.80 -7.12 -50.29
CA LEU A 512 17.60 -6.28 -50.38
C LEU A 512 16.78 -6.48 -49.09
N GLY A 513 17.10 -5.68 -48.06
CA GLY A 513 16.37 -5.68 -46.79
C GLY A 513 16.80 -4.61 -45.78
N LEU A 514 17.82 -3.79 -46.08
CA LEU A 514 18.54 -3.02 -45.06
C LEU A 514 17.93 -1.67 -44.66
N PHE A 515 16.69 -1.34 -45.04
CA PHE A 515 16.05 -0.07 -44.63
C PHE A 515 14.91 -0.23 -43.60
N VAL A 516 14.65 -1.45 -43.11
CA VAL A 516 13.67 -1.72 -42.04
C VAL A 516 14.35 -2.16 -40.72
N MET A 517 15.66 -2.42 -40.75
CA MET A 517 16.40 -3.12 -39.67
C MET A 517 16.85 -2.26 -38.47
N VAL A 518 16.74 -0.93 -38.52
CA VAL A 518 17.42 -0.07 -37.52
C VAL A 518 16.66 0.00 -36.19
N LEU A 519 15.32 -0.04 -36.19
CA LEU A 519 14.53 0.19 -34.98
C LEU A 519 14.51 -1.00 -33.99
N PRO A 520 14.26 -2.26 -34.41
CA PRO A 520 14.21 -3.39 -33.48
C PRO A 520 15.60 -3.73 -32.90
N LEU A 521 16.65 -3.59 -33.72
CA LEU A 521 18.04 -3.89 -33.34
C LEU A 521 18.62 -2.85 -32.35
N GLN A 522 18.17 -1.59 -32.44
CA GLN A 522 18.52 -0.52 -31.51
C GLN A 522 17.80 -0.65 -30.15
N GLN A 523 16.61 -1.29 -30.11
CA GLN A 523 15.90 -1.61 -28.88
C GLN A 523 16.47 -2.86 -28.17
N LEU A 524 16.81 -3.92 -28.92
CA LEU A 524 17.48 -5.13 -28.42
C LEU A 524 18.88 -4.88 -27.84
N THR A 525 19.55 -3.80 -28.26
CA THR A 525 20.85 -3.38 -27.71
C THR A 525 20.73 -2.53 -26.45
N ARG A 526 19.56 -1.91 -26.21
CA ARG A 526 19.25 -1.17 -24.98
C ARG A 526 18.65 -2.06 -23.90
N ASP A 527 17.77 -2.98 -24.26
CA ASP A 527 17.12 -3.89 -23.32
C ASP A 527 16.88 -5.28 -23.94
N ARG A 528 17.69 -6.24 -23.51
CA ARG A 528 17.64 -7.64 -23.95
C ARG A 528 16.65 -8.48 -23.16
N SER A 529 16.06 -7.92 -22.11
CA SER A 529 15.25 -8.66 -21.14
C SER A 529 13.77 -8.79 -21.55
N HIS A 530 13.34 -8.05 -22.58
CA HIS A 530 11.95 -8.01 -23.00
C HIS A 530 11.67 -8.94 -24.21
N PRO A 531 10.70 -9.86 -24.13
CA PRO A 531 10.42 -10.88 -25.15
C PRO A 531 9.85 -10.29 -26.45
N ALA A 532 9.11 -9.18 -26.37
CA ALA A 532 8.56 -8.49 -27.55
C ALA A 532 9.65 -8.05 -28.55
N HIS A 533 10.81 -7.60 -28.07
CA HIS A 533 11.90 -7.20 -28.96
C HIS A 533 12.51 -8.39 -29.72
N TRP A 534 12.61 -9.56 -29.08
CA TRP A 534 13.05 -10.80 -29.73
C TRP A 534 12.04 -11.30 -30.75
N PHE A 535 10.75 -11.12 -30.47
CA PHE A 535 9.67 -11.40 -31.42
C PHE A 535 9.78 -10.51 -32.67
N ASP A 536 9.89 -9.18 -32.51
CA ASP A 536 10.02 -8.25 -33.63
C ASP A 536 11.25 -8.57 -34.50
N TYR A 537 12.34 -9.02 -33.87
CA TYR A 537 13.55 -9.44 -34.57
C TYR A 537 13.40 -10.78 -35.28
N GLY A 538 12.65 -11.72 -34.71
CA GLY A 538 12.27 -12.97 -35.39
C GLY A 538 11.37 -12.73 -36.61
N VAL A 539 10.41 -11.80 -36.51
CA VAL A 539 9.54 -11.40 -37.63
C VAL A 539 10.36 -10.80 -38.77
N LEU A 540 11.40 -10.02 -38.47
CA LEU A 540 12.31 -9.52 -39.50
C LEU A 540 13.01 -10.66 -40.24
N TYR A 541 13.46 -11.70 -39.53
CA TYR A 541 14.08 -12.87 -40.17
C TYR A 541 13.11 -13.71 -41.00
N MET A 542 11.84 -13.78 -40.57
CA MET A 542 10.75 -14.36 -41.38
C MET A 542 10.59 -13.63 -42.71
N LEU A 543 10.69 -12.30 -42.71
CA LEU A 543 10.60 -11.48 -43.93
C LEU A 543 11.84 -11.59 -44.83
N THR A 544 12.99 -11.99 -44.28
CA THR A 544 14.23 -12.23 -45.04
C THR A 544 14.42 -13.70 -45.42
N ASP A 545 13.40 -14.54 -45.26
CA ASP A 545 13.41 -15.99 -45.52
C ASP A 545 14.52 -16.78 -44.78
N ASP A 546 15.05 -16.24 -43.68
CA ASP A 546 16.03 -16.92 -42.83
C ASP A 546 15.30 -17.59 -41.66
N TYR A 547 14.58 -18.68 -41.98
CA TYR A 547 13.69 -19.37 -41.04
C TYR A 547 14.43 -19.95 -39.83
N GLN A 548 15.70 -20.35 -39.97
CA GLN A 548 16.49 -20.90 -38.87
C GLN A 548 16.78 -19.84 -37.81
N LYS A 549 17.18 -18.64 -38.21
CA LYS A 549 17.41 -17.54 -37.26
C LYS A 549 16.11 -16.99 -36.69
N ALA A 550 15.03 -16.99 -37.48
CA ALA A 550 13.71 -16.63 -36.98
C ALA A 550 13.26 -17.58 -35.85
N GLU A 551 13.41 -18.89 -36.07
CA GLU A 551 13.09 -19.93 -35.09
C GLU A 551 13.89 -19.75 -33.79
N GLU A 552 15.20 -19.51 -33.87
CA GLU A 552 16.03 -19.19 -32.71
C GLU A 552 15.52 -17.96 -31.94
N CYS A 553 15.19 -16.88 -32.64
CA CYS A 553 14.71 -15.64 -32.02
C CYS A 553 13.37 -15.85 -31.29
N PHE A 554 12.43 -16.59 -31.89
CA PHE A 554 11.15 -16.89 -31.25
C PHE A 554 11.31 -17.85 -30.06
N HIS A 555 12.17 -18.86 -30.15
CA HIS A 555 12.50 -19.72 -29.00
C HIS A 555 13.14 -18.93 -27.86
N TYR A 556 14.02 -17.97 -28.16
CA TYR A 556 14.57 -17.07 -27.14
C TYR A 556 13.46 -16.24 -26.47
N ALA A 557 12.52 -15.70 -27.23
CA ALA A 557 11.37 -14.97 -26.67
C ALA A 557 10.51 -15.87 -25.76
N VAL A 558 10.17 -17.10 -26.18
CA VAL A 558 9.42 -18.07 -25.37
C VAL A 558 10.20 -18.52 -24.13
N SER A 559 11.54 -18.61 -24.22
CA SER A 559 12.38 -18.97 -23.09
C SER A 559 12.43 -17.89 -21.99
N MET A 560 12.19 -16.62 -22.37
CA MET A 560 12.10 -15.50 -21.44
C MET A 560 10.71 -15.41 -20.82
N GLU A 561 9.68 -15.46 -21.67
CA GLU A 561 8.29 -15.43 -21.26
C GLU A 561 7.54 -16.58 -21.93
N GLN A 562 7.27 -17.62 -21.16
CA GLN A 562 6.53 -18.80 -21.64
C GLN A 562 5.08 -18.47 -21.99
N THR A 563 4.56 -17.34 -21.51
CA THR A 563 3.22 -16.81 -21.80
C THR A 563 3.16 -15.88 -23.01
N HIS A 564 4.27 -15.67 -23.74
CA HIS A 564 4.28 -14.77 -24.89
C HIS A 564 3.63 -15.41 -26.12
N LEU A 565 2.30 -15.22 -26.24
CA LEU A 565 1.44 -15.85 -27.24
C LEU A 565 1.91 -15.70 -28.70
N PRO A 566 2.32 -14.50 -29.19
CA PRO A 566 2.74 -14.34 -30.58
C PRO A 566 3.97 -15.20 -30.93
N SER A 567 4.92 -15.36 -30.01
CA SER A 567 6.12 -16.17 -30.25
C SER A 567 5.82 -17.66 -30.26
N LEU A 568 4.92 -18.13 -29.39
CA LEU A 568 4.47 -19.53 -29.39
C LEU A 568 3.82 -19.90 -30.72
N LEU A 569 2.93 -19.04 -31.24
CA LEU A 569 2.29 -19.26 -32.54
C LEU A 569 3.31 -19.27 -33.68
N MET A 570 4.28 -18.37 -33.69
CA MET A 570 5.33 -18.35 -34.72
C MET A 570 6.27 -19.56 -34.64
N CYS A 571 6.62 -20.04 -33.44
CA CYS A 571 7.36 -21.30 -33.27
C CYS A 571 6.58 -22.49 -33.84
N GLY A 572 5.26 -22.56 -33.58
CA GLY A 572 4.41 -23.62 -34.14
C GLY A 572 4.35 -23.60 -35.67
N ILE A 573 4.18 -22.40 -36.26
CA ILE A 573 4.15 -22.23 -37.73
C ILE A 573 5.50 -22.61 -38.36
N LEU A 574 6.63 -22.20 -37.76
CA LEU A 574 7.96 -22.55 -38.26
C LEU A 574 8.26 -24.04 -38.15
N ALA A 575 7.82 -24.69 -37.06
CA ALA A 575 7.92 -26.13 -36.89
C ALA A 575 7.09 -26.90 -37.95
N GLU A 576 5.88 -26.42 -38.26
CA GLU A 576 5.04 -26.95 -39.34
C GLU A 576 5.72 -26.79 -40.71
N MET A 577 6.22 -25.59 -41.03
CA MET A 577 6.99 -25.33 -42.25
C MET A 577 8.24 -26.22 -42.35
N GLY A 578 8.84 -26.57 -41.21
CA GLY A 578 9.97 -27.49 -41.08
C GLY A 578 9.60 -28.98 -41.10
N GLY A 579 8.32 -29.33 -41.24
CA GLY A 579 7.81 -30.71 -41.24
C GLY A 579 7.83 -31.42 -39.88
N ARG A 580 8.05 -30.69 -38.78
CA ARG A 580 8.09 -31.21 -37.40
C ARG A 580 6.72 -31.04 -36.74
N LEU A 581 5.76 -31.87 -37.16
CA LEU A 581 4.36 -31.75 -36.75
C LEU A 581 4.14 -31.95 -35.24
N GLU A 582 4.89 -32.86 -34.59
CA GLU A 582 4.81 -33.09 -33.14
C GLU A 582 5.26 -31.86 -32.34
N GLU A 583 6.34 -31.18 -32.77
CA GLU A 583 6.79 -29.94 -32.13
C GLU A 583 5.78 -28.81 -32.35
N ALA A 584 5.23 -28.69 -33.56
CA ALA A 584 4.21 -27.70 -33.88
C ALA A 584 2.96 -27.87 -33.00
N GLU A 585 2.50 -29.10 -32.78
CA GLU A 585 1.41 -29.43 -31.87
C GLU A 585 1.65 -28.89 -30.46
N THR A 586 2.83 -29.15 -29.88
CA THR A 586 3.15 -28.70 -28.52
C THR A 586 3.14 -27.16 -28.39
N PHE A 587 3.61 -26.45 -29.41
CA PHE A 587 3.60 -24.98 -29.40
C PHE A 587 2.19 -24.41 -29.56
N PHE A 588 1.36 -25.00 -30.42
CA PHE A 588 -0.02 -24.59 -30.59
C PHE A 588 -0.87 -24.94 -29.37
N GLU A 589 -0.68 -26.12 -28.76
CA GLU A 589 -1.32 -26.47 -27.49
C GLU A 589 -0.92 -25.46 -26.40
N GLY A 590 0.38 -25.17 -26.26
CA GLY A 590 0.87 -24.15 -25.33
C GLY A 590 0.24 -22.78 -25.57
N ALA A 591 0.07 -22.36 -26.83
CA ALA A 591 -0.61 -21.12 -27.19
C ALA A 591 -2.09 -21.11 -26.74
N THR A 592 -2.79 -22.24 -26.88
CA THR A 592 -4.18 -22.36 -26.41
C THR A 592 -4.32 -22.33 -24.89
N CYS A 593 -3.29 -22.78 -24.15
CA CYS A 593 -3.25 -22.70 -22.68
C CYS A 593 -3.01 -21.27 -22.18
N VAL A 594 -2.22 -20.48 -22.92
CA VAL A 594 -1.91 -19.08 -22.57
C VAL A 594 -3.11 -18.17 -22.78
N ASP A 595 -3.77 -18.28 -23.94
CA ASP A 595 -5.00 -17.54 -24.23
C ASP A 595 -6.08 -18.47 -24.78
N PRO A 596 -6.91 -19.04 -23.89
CA PRO A 596 -8.01 -19.91 -24.29
C PRO A 596 -9.07 -19.24 -25.15
N ALA A 597 -9.13 -17.90 -25.19
CA ALA A 597 -10.10 -17.16 -26.00
C ALA A 597 -9.60 -16.90 -27.44
N ASN A 598 -8.33 -17.17 -27.73
CA ASN A 598 -7.76 -16.87 -29.04
C ASN A 598 -8.20 -17.86 -30.12
N VAL A 599 -9.07 -17.38 -31.01
CA VAL A 599 -9.59 -18.14 -32.17
C VAL A 599 -8.45 -18.64 -33.07
N VAL A 600 -7.40 -17.84 -33.29
CA VAL A 600 -6.28 -18.19 -34.18
C VAL A 600 -5.47 -19.35 -33.63
N ALA A 601 -5.19 -19.35 -32.32
CA ALA A 601 -4.47 -20.44 -31.67
C ALA A 601 -5.23 -21.77 -31.80
N TRP A 602 -6.54 -21.77 -31.54
CA TRP A 602 -7.38 -22.96 -31.70
C TRP A 602 -7.49 -23.42 -33.16
N THR A 603 -7.55 -22.50 -34.13
CA THR A 603 -7.57 -22.90 -35.55
C THR A 603 -6.26 -23.56 -35.99
N LEU A 604 -5.11 -23.02 -35.57
CA LEU A 604 -3.80 -23.58 -35.91
C LEU A 604 -3.57 -24.92 -35.19
N PHE A 605 -4.02 -25.05 -33.94
CA PHE A 605 -3.99 -26.31 -33.22
C PHE A 605 -4.86 -27.39 -33.88
N ALA A 606 -6.11 -27.06 -34.26
CA ALA A 606 -6.99 -27.99 -34.96
C ALA A 606 -6.40 -28.43 -36.31
N LEU A 607 -5.82 -27.49 -37.06
CA LEU A 607 -5.15 -27.79 -38.33
C LEU A 607 -3.93 -28.70 -38.14
N ALA A 608 -3.11 -28.46 -37.11
CA ALA A 608 -1.97 -29.33 -36.79
C ALA A 608 -2.40 -30.76 -36.45
N GLN A 609 -3.49 -30.93 -35.70
CA GLN A 609 -4.07 -32.24 -35.37
C GLN A 609 -4.61 -32.99 -36.59
N GLU A 610 -5.16 -32.26 -37.57
CA GLU A 610 -5.59 -32.83 -38.85
C GLU A 610 -4.39 -33.35 -39.66
N LEU A 611 -3.30 -32.58 -39.69
CA LEU A 611 -2.07 -32.94 -40.41
C LEU A 611 -1.31 -34.13 -39.78
N LEU A 612 -1.45 -34.34 -38.47
CA LEU A 612 -0.81 -35.44 -37.73
C LEU A 612 -1.46 -36.81 -37.98
N CYS A 613 -2.66 -36.87 -38.57
CA CYS A 613 -3.37 -38.13 -38.83
C CYS A 613 -3.30 -38.53 -40.31
N PRO A 614 -2.27 -39.29 -40.75
CA PRO A 614 -2.09 -39.66 -42.16
C PRO A 614 -3.13 -40.65 -42.71
N GLU A 615 -3.94 -41.30 -41.87
CA GLU A 615 -4.93 -42.32 -42.28
C GLU A 615 -6.36 -41.79 -42.54
N GLY A 616 -6.57 -40.47 -42.50
CA GLY A 616 -7.87 -39.87 -42.84
C GLY A 616 -8.97 -40.01 -41.77
N GLY A 617 -8.61 -40.46 -40.57
CA GLY A 617 -9.45 -40.37 -39.37
C GLY A 617 -9.17 -39.07 -38.61
N LEU A 618 -10.23 -38.40 -38.17
CA LEU A 618 -10.12 -37.22 -37.31
C LEU A 618 -9.79 -37.67 -35.88
N SER A 619 -8.75 -37.08 -35.28
CA SER A 619 -8.36 -37.38 -33.90
C SER A 619 -9.41 -36.89 -32.89
N SER A 620 -9.50 -37.53 -31.72
CA SER A 620 -10.34 -37.03 -30.62
C SER A 620 -9.92 -35.64 -30.15
N SER A 621 -8.62 -35.32 -30.22
CA SER A 621 -8.05 -33.99 -29.96
C SER A 621 -8.52 -32.95 -30.99
N TYR A 622 -8.67 -33.34 -32.26
CA TYR A 622 -9.23 -32.47 -33.32
C TYR A 622 -10.67 -32.10 -33.02
N HIS A 623 -11.52 -33.08 -32.73
CA HIS A 623 -12.93 -32.83 -32.41
C HIS A 623 -13.09 -31.95 -31.14
N LEU A 624 -12.20 -32.13 -30.15
CA LEU A 624 -12.15 -31.29 -28.96
C LEU A 624 -11.75 -29.84 -29.28
N ALA A 625 -10.72 -29.64 -30.10
CA ALA A 625 -10.26 -28.33 -30.55
C ALA A 625 -11.33 -27.61 -31.41
N LEU A 626 -11.97 -28.34 -32.32
CA LEU A 626 -13.06 -27.84 -33.15
C LEU A 626 -14.28 -27.43 -32.30
N ALA A 627 -14.65 -28.23 -31.31
CA ALA A 627 -15.72 -27.89 -30.39
C ALA A 627 -15.42 -26.61 -29.59
N ARG A 628 -14.18 -26.44 -29.09
CA ARG A 628 -13.76 -25.20 -28.40
C ARG A 628 -13.80 -24.00 -29.34
N LEU A 629 -13.35 -24.16 -30.59
CA LEU A 629 -13.44 -23.12 -31.62
C LEU A 629 -14.90 -22.72 -31.90
N GLN A 630 -15.79 -23.70 -32.06
CA GLN A 630 -17.22 -23.48 -32.29
C GLN A 630 -17.88 -22.79 -31.07
N LEU A 631 -17.47 -23.15 -29.84
CA LEU A 631 -17.92 -22.52 -28.61
C LEU A 631 -17.51 -21.04 -28.55
N LEU A 632 -16.27 -20.70 -28.94
CA LEU A 632 -15.81 -19.31 -29.04
C LEU A 632 -16.58 -18.50 -30.09
N ARG A 633 -17.07 -19.16 -31.15
CA ARG A 633 -17.93 -18.57 -32.19
C ARG A 633 -19.42 -18.56 -31.82
N ALA A 634 -19.79 -19.04 -30.63
CA ALA A 634 -21.16 -19.21 -30.17
C ALA A 634 -22.03 -20.18 -31.01
N GLU A 635 -21.40 -21.13 -31.72
CA GLU A 635 -22.06 -22.18 -32.50
C GLU A 635 -22.32 -23.43 -31.64
N TYR A 636 -23.23 -23.32 -30.67
CA TYR A 636 -23.42 -24.34 -29.63
C TYR A 636 -23.88 -25.71 -30.16
N GLY A 637 -24.76 -25.76 -31.16
CA GLY A 637 -25.28 -27.04 -31.69
C GLY A 637 -24.23 -27.83 -32.49
N SER A 638 -23.38 -27.13 -33.24
CA SER A 638 -22.25 -27.74 -33.94
C SER A 638 -21.20 -28.23 -32.94
N ALA A 639 -20.91 -27.42 -31.91
CA ALA A 639 -19.98 -27.79 -30.84
C ALA A 639 -20.42 -29.06 -30.09
N GLU A 640 -21.71 -29.19 -29.77
CA GLU A 640 -22.26 -30.38 -29.12
C GLU A 640 -22.07 -31.65 -29.99
N SER A 641 -22.25 -31.53 -31.30
CA SER A 641 -22.08 -32.64 -32.24
C SER A 641 -20.62 -33.07 -32.33
N SER A 642 -19.70 -32.10 -32.46
CA SER A 642 -18.26 -32.34 -32.46
C SER A 642 -17.78 -33.00 -31.15
N LEU A 643 -18.34 -32.60 -30.00
CA LEU A 643 -18.00 -33.21 -28.70
C LEU A 643 -18.51 -34.64 -28.55
N LYS A 644 -19.64 -35.01 -29.16
CA LYS A 644 -20.13 -36.41 -29.13
C LYS A 644 -19.18 -37.36 -29.87
N GLU A 645 -18.45 -36.85 -30.86
CA GLU A 645 -17.46 -37.62 -31.61
C GLU A 645 -16.13 -37.73 -30.86
N ALA A 646 -15.81 -36.77 -29.99
CA ALA A 646 -14.66 -36.83 -29.08
C ALA A 646 -14.96 -37.78 -27.90
N LEU A 647 -14.55 -39.05 -28.00
CA LEU A 647 -14.64 -40.05 -26.91
C LEU A 647 -13.55 -39.80 -25.83
N ASN A 648 -13.58 -38.66 -25.12
CA ASN A 648 -12.57 -38.29 -24.10
C ASN A 648 -13.21 -37.81 -22.78
N ASP A 649 -12.56 -38.05 -21.65
CA ASP A 649 -13.06 -37.74 -20.29
C ASP A 649 -13.20 -36.22 -20.05
N ASN A 650 -12.37 -35.39 -20.70
CA ASN A 650 -12.40 -33.92 -20.58
C ASN A 650 -13.58 -33.24 -21.33
N VAL A 651 -14.40 -34.04 -22.02
CA VAL A 651 -15.50 -33.55 -22.87
C VAL A 651 -16.69 -33.09 -22.02
N TRP A 652 -16.88 -33.67 -20.83
CA TRP A 652 -17.99 -33.29 -19.93
C TRP A 652 -17.93 -31.84 -19.47
N VAL A 653 -16.73 -31.27 -19.28
CA VAL A 653 -16.57 -29.84 -18.94
C VAL A 653 -17.13 -28.94 -20.03
N LEU A 654 -16.80 -29.26 -21.29
CA LEU A 654 -17.24 -28.47 -22.43
C LEU A 654 -18.75 -28.64 -22.67
N PHE A 655 -19.31 -29.83 -22.50
CA PHE A 655 -20.76 -30.02 -22.48
C PHE A 655 -21.41 -29.18 -21.39
N GLY A 656 -20.85 -29.18 -20.17
CA GLY A 656 -21.32 -28.34 -19.07
C GLY A 656 -21.33 -26.86 -19.43
N HIS A 657 -20.26 -26.36 -20.04
CA HIS A 657 -20.18 -24.96 -20.49
C HIS A 657 -21.21 -24.65 -21.60
N ILE A 658 -21.40 -25.54 -22.57
CA ILE A 658 -22.40 -25.36 -23.64
C ILE A 658 -23.81 -25.33 -23.06
N HIS A 659 -24.17 -26.28 -22.19
CA HIS A 659 -25.47 -26.32 -21.54
C HIS A 659 -25.70 -25.10 -20.63
N HIS A 660 -24.66 -24.62 -19.93
CA HIS A 660 -24.73 -23.39 -19.13
C HIS A 660 -24.99 -22.15 -20.00
N LEU A 661 -24.32 -22.03 -21.15
CA LEU A 661 -24.49 -20.90 -22.07
C LEU A 661 -25.83 -20.94 -22.82
N THR A 662 -26.36 -22.14 -23.09
CA THR A 662 -27.69 -22.33 -23.72
C THR A 662 -28.85 -22.22 -22.72
N GLY A 663 -28.56 -22.13 -21.41
CA GLY A 663 -29.56 -21.99 -20.35
C GLY A 663 -30.16 -23.32 -19.86
N GLU A 664 -29.64 -24.46 -20.32
CA GLU A 664 -30.04 -25.80 -19.87
C GLU A 664 -29.31 -26.19 -18.57
N PHE A 665 -29.59 -25.48 -17.47
CA PHE A 665 -28.83 -25.60 -16.21
C PHE A 665 -28.82 -27.02 -15.61
N GLY A 666 -29.92 -27.78 -15.71
CA GLY A 666 -29.97 -29.15 -15.17
C GLY A 666 -29.00 -30.11 -15.87
N LYS A 667 -28.88 -30.05 -17.21
CA LYS A 667 -27.89 -30.85 -17.94
C LYS A 667 -26.47 -30.37 -17.65
N ALA A 668 -26.29 -29.04 -17.53
CA ALA A 668 -24.99 -28.47 -17.19
C ALA A 668 -24.49 -28.97 -15.83
N GLN A 669 -25.37 -29.03 -14.83
CA GLN A 669 -25.08 -29.57 -13.51
C GLN A 669 -24.61 -31.02 -13.57
N GLU A 670 -25.36 -31.91 -14.25
CA GLU A 670 -24.98 -33.32 -14.40
C GLU A 670 -23.59 -33.47 -15.04
N CYS A 671 -23.29 -32.66 -16.05
CA CYS A 671 -21.99 -32.68 -16.71
C CYS A 671 -20.86 -32.23 -15.78
N TYR A 672 -21.05 -31.16 -15.01
CA TYR A 672 -20.05 -30.69 -14.04
C TYR A 672 -19.85 -31.67 -12.88
N GLU A 673 -20.93 -32.26 -12.34
CA GLU A 673 -20.84 -33.27 -11.29
C GLU A 673 -20.08 -34.51 -11.76
N ARG A 674 -20.41 -35.03 -12.94
CA ARG A 674 -19.65 -36.14 -13.54
C ARG A 674 -18.18 -35.80 -13.70
N THR A 675 -17.86 -34.59 -14.14
CA THR A 675 -16.46 -34.17 -14.25
C THR A 675 -15.75 -34.25 -12.89
N LEU A 676 -16.39 -33.78 -11.82
CA LEU A 676 -15.82 -33.77 -10.47
C LEU A 676 -15.66 -35.16 -9.85
N ASP A 677 -16.40 -36.17 -10.34
CA ASP A 677 -16.22 -37.57 -9.94
C ASP A 677 -14.97 -38.20 -10.56
N PHE A 678 -14.54 -37.73 -11.74
CA PHE A 678 -13.40 -38.30 -12.50
C PHE A 678 -12.10 -37.49 -12.39
N VAL A 679 -12.17 -36.16 -12.24
CA VAL A 679 -10.97 -35.30 -12.26
C VAL A 679 -10.30 -35.23 -10.88
N THR A 680 -9.08 -35.75 -10.78
CA THR A 680 -8.25 -35.73 -9.56
C THR A 680 -7.25 -34.56 -9.48
N ASP A 681 -7.01 -33.84 -10.58
CA ASP A 681 -6.03 -32.74 -10.64
C ASP A 681 -6.67 -31.36 -10.51
N ALA A 682 -6.08 -30.52 -9.66
CA ALA A 682 -6.71 -29.31 -9.12
C ALA A 682 -6.65 -28.07 -10.04
N THR A 683 -5.87 -28.08 -11.12
CA THR A 683 -5.48 -26.85 -11.84
C THR A 683 -6.60 -26.20 -12.66
N ASP A 684 -7.53 -26.97 -13.23
CA ASP A 684 -8.62 -26.44 -14.09
C ASP A 684 -10.02 -26.49 -13.45
N THR A 685 -10.09 -26.79 -12.15
CA THR A 685 -11.37 -27.02 -11.45
C THR A 685 -12.11 -25.74 -11.04
N HIS A 686 -11.41 -24.60 -11.01
CA HIS A 686 -11.97 -23.33 -10.51
C HIS A 686 -13.17 -22.80 -11.34
N PRO A 687 -13.13 -22.74 -12.69
CA PRO A 687 -14.27 -22.32 -13.50
C PRO A 687 -15.49 -23.23 -13.31
N ILE A 688 -15.26 -24.53 -13.15
CA ILE A 688 -16.32 -25.52 -12.90
C ILE A 688 -17.01 -25.21 -11.58
N TYR A 689 -16.25 -25.03 -10.49
CA TYR A 689 -16.82 -24.71 -9.19
C TYR A 689 -17.57 -23.37 -9.17
N LEU A 690 -17.08 -22.36 -9.90
CA LEU A 690 -17.78 -21.08 -10.07
C LEU A 690 -19.13 -21.23 -10.76
N ARG A 691 -19.17 -21.95 -11.89
CA ARG A 691 -20.38 -22.16 -12.69
C ARG A 691 -21.38 -23.05 -11.97
N LEU A 692 -20.93 -24.18 -11.44
CA LEU A 692 -21.73 -25.11 -10.66
C LEU A 692 -22.28 -24.45 -9.38
N GLY A 693 -21.47 -23.67 -8.68
CA GLY A 693 -21.93 -22.88 -7.53
C GLY A 693 -23.03 -21.88 -7.92
N SER A 694 -22.93 -21.25 -9.10
CA SER A 694 -23.96 -20.32 -9.58
C SER A 694 -25.27 -21.03 -9.94
N ILE A 695 -25.18 -22.25 -10.51
CA ILE A 695 -26.35 -23.08 -10.80
C ILE A 695 -27.06 -23.44 -9.49
N TYR A 696 -26.33 -23.93 -8.49
CA TYR A 696 -26.91 -24.22 -7.17
C TYR A 696 -27.54 -23.00 -6.50
N LEU A 697 -26.97 -21.80 -6.66
CA LEU A 697 -27.58 -20.56 -6.16
C LEU A 697 -28.90 -20.24 -6.87
N GLN A 698 -29.00 -20.50 -8.18
CA GLN A 698 -30.22 -20.25 -8.97
C GLN A 698 -31.32 -21.27 -8.66
N GLU A 699 -30.95 -22.53 -8.41
CA GLU A 699 -31.88 -23.60 -8.06
C GLU A 699 -32.34 -23.54 -6.60
N GLY A 700 -31.66 -22.75 -5.76
CA GLY A 700 -31.97 -22.59 -4.34
C GLY A 700 -31.29 -23.63 -3.43
N GLU A 701 -30.38 -24.46 -3.96
CA GLU A 701 -29.60 -25.43 -3.19
C GLU A 701 -28.41 -24.77 -2.48
N PHE A 702 -28.70 -23.83 -1.57
CA PHE A 702 -27.68 -22.95 -0.96
C PHE A 702 -26.60 -23.69 -0.16
N GLN A 703 -26.92 -24.82 0.48
CA GLN A 703 -25.92 -25.63 1.20
C GLN A 703 -24.87 -26.24 0.26
N ARG A 704 -25.31 -26.79 -0.88
CA ARG A 704 -24.37 -27.32 -1.87
C ARG A 704 -23.57 -26.19 -2.51
N ALA A 705 -24.23 -25.06 -2.83
CA ALA A 705 -23.54 -23.85 -3.30
C ALA A 705 -22.41 -23.43 -2.35
N LYS A 706 -22.69 -23.34 -1.05
CA LYS A 706 -21.69 -23.02 -0.01
C LYS A 706 -20.51 -23.99 -0.05
N THR A 707 -20.75 -25.29 -0.05
CA THR A 707 -19.67 -26.30 -0.09
C THR A 707 -18.82 -26.22 -1.36
N THR A 708 -19.45 -25.96 -2.51
CA THR A 708 -18.81 -25.82 -3.82
C THR A 708 -17.95 -24.55 -3.87
N TYR A 709 -18.47 -23.41 -3.43
CA TYR A 709 -17.72 -22.17 -3.36
C TYR A 709 -16.57 -22.23 -2.35
N LEU A 710 -16.72 -22.91 -1.21
CA LEU A 710 -15.62 -23.16 -0.28
C LEU A 710 -14.48 -23.96 -0.92
N ARG A 711 -14.79 -24.96 -1.75
CA ARG A 711 -13.78 -25.68 -2.54
C ARG A 711 -13.11 -24.76 -3.55
N ALA A 712 -13.89 -23.90 -4.22
CA ALA A 712 -13.37 -22.90 -5.15
C ALA A 712 -12.39 -21.94 -4.48
N CYS A 713 -12.76 -21.39 -3.32
CA CYS A 713 -11.92 -20.49 -2.53
C CYS A 713 -10.61 -21.15 -2.05
N LYS A 714 -10.63 -22.46 -1.76
CA LYS A 714 -9.42 -23.21 -1.39
C LYS A 714 -8.46 -23.42 -2.57
N SER A 715 -9.00 -23.62 -3.78
CA SER A 715 -8.20 -23.84 -5.00
C SER A 715 -7.64 -22.53 -5.55
N SER A 716 -8.50 -21.55 -5.76
CA SER A 716 -8.12 -20.22 -6.27
C SER A 716 -9.09 -19.17 -5.73
N PRO A 717 -8.68 -18.35 -4.74
CA PRO A 717 -9.53 -17.29 -4.21
C PRO A 717 -9.74 -16.17 -5.25
N SER A 718 -10.98 -15.83 -5.57
CA SER A 718 -11.33 -14.67 -6.39
C SER A 718 -12.48 -13.87 -5.79
N CYS A 719 -12.64 -12.61 -6.20
CA CYS A 719 -13.78 -11.78 -5.76
C CYS A 719 -15.12 -12.49 -6.04
N LEU A 720 -15.25 -13.16 -7.19
CA LEU A 720 -16.48 -13.87 -7.57
C LEU A 720 -16.73 -15.14 -6.73
N THR A 721 -15.68 -15.87 -6.33
CA THR A 721 -15.88 -17.03 -5.45
C THR A 721 -16.32 -16.63 -4.05
N TRP A 722 -15.70 -15.58 -3.49
CA TRP A 722 -16.06 -15.07 -2.18
C TRP A 722 -17.43 -14.39 -2.17
N LEU A 723 -17.79 -13.68 -3.24
CA LEU A 723 -19.14 -13.16 -3.45
C LEU A 723 -20.16 -14.30 -3.51
N GLY A 724 -19.90 -15.35 -4.32
CA GLY A 724 -20.79 -16.52 -4.41
C GLY A 724 -20.98 -17.24 -3.08
N LEU A 725 -19.91 -17.37 -2.29
CA LEU A 725 -19.98 -17.90 -0.92
C LEU A 725 -20.81 -17.01 0.01
N GLY A 726 -20.57 -15.71 -0.03
CA GLY A 726 -21.32 -14.72 0.77
C GLY A 726 -22.81 -14.73 0.46
N ILE A 727 -23.18 -14.84 -0.82
CA ILE A 727 -24.58 -14.99 -1.25
C ILE A 727 -25.18 -16.28 -0.72
N ALA A 728 -24.46 -17.41 -0.81
CA ALA A 728 -24.93 -18.70 -0.31
C ALA A 728 -25.19 -18.64 1.21
N CYS A 729 -24.23 -18.13 1.99
CA CYS A 729 -24.37 -17.96 3.44
C CYS A 729 -25.51 -17.00 3.80
N TYR A 730 -25.67 -15.89 3.07
CA TYR A 730 -26.76 -14.94 3.28
C TYR A 730 -28.14 -15.62 3.08
N ARG A 731 -28.29 -16.40 2.00
CA ARG A 731 -29.53 -17.13 1.70
C ARG A 731 -29.83 -18.25 2.71
N LEU A 732 -28.80 -18.81 3.34
CA LEU A 732 -28.93 -19.76 4.45
C LEU A 732 -29.28 -19.10 5.79
N GLY A 733 -29.21 -17.76 5.89
CA GLY A 733 -29.41 -17.02 7.14
C GLY A 733 -28.18 -17.01 8.05
N GLU A 734 -27.03 -17.50 7.58
CA GLU A 734 -25.76 -17.51 8.28
C GLU A 734 -25.07 -16.16 8.11
N LEU A 735 -25.63 -15.12 8.74
CA LEU A 735 -25.28 -13.72 8.49
C LEU A 735 -23.81 -13.39 8.82
N THR A 736 -23.22 -14.02 9.84
CA THR A 736 -21.83 -13.80 10.24
C THR A 736 -20.84 -14.32 9.20
N GLU A 737 -21.04 -15.55 8.72
CA GLU A 737 -20.20 -16.13 7.67
C GLU A 737 -20.39 -15.43 6.32
N ALA A 738 -21.60 -14.92 6.06
CA ALA A 738 -21.88 -14.10 4.89
C ALA A 738 -21.09 -12.80 4.92
N GLU A 739 -21.04 -12.11 6.07
CA GLU A 739 -20.26 -10.90 6.25
C GLU A 739 -18.75 -11.15 6.06
N ASP A 740 -18.21 -12.19 6.69
CA ASP A 740 -16.80 -12.56 6.54
C ASP A 740 -16.45 -12.84 5.07
N ALA A 741 -17.28 -13.61 4.36
CA ALA A 741 -17.05 -13.90 2.94
C ALA A 741 -17.16 -12.65 2.05
N LEU A 742 -18.12 -11.77 2.30
CA LEU A 742 -18.33 -10.55 1.52
C LEU A 742 -17.25 -9.50 1.79
N THR A 743 -16.72 -9.41 3.00
CA THR A 743 -15.60 -8.52 3.33
C THR A 743 -14.31 -8.96 2.63
N GLU A 744 -14.02 -10.26 2.57
CA GLU A 744 -12.91 -10.79 1.75
C GLU A 744 -13.11 -10.50 0.26
N ALA A 745 -14.35 -10.63 -0.26
CA ALA A 745 -14.66 -10.25 -1.64
C ALA A 745 -14.39 -8.76 -1.91
N ASN A 746 -14.71 -7.89 -0.94
CA ASN A 746 -14.50 -6.45 -1.02
C ASN A 746 -13.01 -6.06 -0.96
N ILE A 747 -12.21 -6.79 -0.17
CA ILE A 747 -10.75 -6.61 -0.11
C ILE A 747 -10.11 -6.92 -1.47
N LEU A 748 -10.57 -7.99 -2.15
CA LEU A 748 -10.03 -8.38 -3.46
C LEU A 748 -10.46 -7.43 -4.58
N ASN A 749 -11.70 -6.93 -4.56
CA ASN A 749 -12.19 -5.96 -5.52
C ASN A 749 -13.25 -5.06 -4.90
N ASN A 750 -12.83 -3.86 -4.51
CA ASN A 750 -13.70 -2.83 -3.93
C ASN A 750 -14.63 -2.15 -4.94
N GLY A 751 -14.43 -2.38 -6.24
CA GLY A 751 -15.23 -1.83 -7.33
C GLY A 751 -16.43 -2.70 -7.70
N ASN A 752 -16.61 -3.88 -7.09
CA ASN A 752 -17.74 -4.75 -7.39
C ASN A 752 -19.01 -4.26 -6.66
N ALA A 753 -19.92 -3.65 -7.42
CA ALA A 753 -21.18 -3.11 -6.90
C ALA A 753 -22.08 -4.17 -6.24
N GLU A 754 -22.00 -5.43 -6.69
CA GLU A 754 -22.83 -6.52 -6.14
C GLU A 754 -22.40 -6.90 -4.72
N VAL A 755 -21.10 -6.85 -4.42
CA VAL A 755 -20.56 -7.09 -3.07
C VAL A 755 -21.13 -6.07 -2.08
N TRP A 756 -21.11 -4.78 -2.44
CA TRP A 756 -21.69 -3.71 -1.63
C TRP A 756 -23.21 -3.85 -1.45
N GLY A 757 -23.91 -4.33 -2.48
CA GLY A 757 -25.33 -4.67 -2.41
C GLY A 757 -25.63 -5.74 -1.36
N TYR A 758 -24.90 -6.85 -1.38
CA TYR A 758 -25.08 -7.92 -0.39
C TYR A 758 -24.59 -7.56 1.02
N LEU A 759 -23.53 -6.76 1.15
CA LEU A 759 -23.13 -6.20 2.45
C LEU A 759 -24.25 -5.33 3.04
N SER A 760 -24.91 -4.51 2.21
CA SER A 760 -26.06 -3.71 2.67
C SER A 760 -27.21 -4.60 3.18
N LEU A 761 -27.51 -5.70 2.48
CA LEU A 761 -28.54 -6.66 2.90
C LEU A 761 -28.19 -7.34 4.23
N VAL A 762 -26.94 -7.79 4.39
CA VAL A 762 -26.46 -8.39 5.64
C VAL A 762 -26.59 -7.39 6.79
N CYS A 763 -26.13 -6.14 6.61
CA CYS A 763 -26.21 -5.11 7.64
C CYS A 763 -27.66 -4.71 7.98
N LEU A 764 -28.58 -4.69 7.00
CA LEU A 764 -30.00 -4.46 7.28
C LEU A 764 -30.61 -5.60 8.11
N GLN A 765 -30.20 -6.84 7.86
CA GLN A 765 -30.72 -8.02 8.54
C GLN A 765 -30.12 -8.24 9.93
N THR A 766 -28.87 -7.81 10.16
CA THR A 766 -28.23 -7.77 11.49
C THR A 766 -28.64 -6.53 12.31
N GLY A 767 -29.37 -5.59 11.71
CA GLY A 767 -29.84 -4.37 12.38
C GLY A 767 -28.81 -3.24 12.46
N ARG A 768 -27.66 -3.35 11.78
CA ARG A 768 -26.62 -2.32 11.69
C ARG A 768 -26.98 -1.29 10.62
N ARG A 769 -27.88 -0.38 10.98
CA ARG A 769 -28.48 0.65 10.11
C ARG A 769 -27.48 1.59 9.41
N PRO A 770 -26.51 2.22 10.11
CA PRO A 770 -25.62 3.19 9.46
C PRO A 770 -24.70 2.55 8.41
N GLU A 771 -24.17 1.36 8.71
CA GLU A 771 -23.34 0.59 7.79
C GLU A 771 -24.12 0.11 6.56
N ALA A 772 -25.39 -0.25 6.74
CA ALA A 772 -26.27 -0.63 5.65
C ALA A 772 -26.51 0.53 4.66
N GLU A 773 -26.76 1.73 5.17
CA GLU A 773 -26.97 2.92 4.32
C GLU A 773 -25.71 3.31 3.55
N GLN A 774 -24.55 3.27 4.21
CA GLN A 774 -23.26 3.52 3.57
C GLN A 774 -23.02 2.50 2.45
N SER A 775 -23.16 1.21 2.75
CA SER A 775 -22.97 0.13 1.77
C SER A 775 -23.92 0.25 0.58
N TYR A 776 -25.18 0.62 0.83
CA TYR A 776 -26.17 0.87 -0.23
C TYR A 776 -25.79 2.08 -1.11
N LYS A 777 -25.35 3.20 -0.50
CA LYS A 777 -24.86 4.38 -1.25
C LYS A 777 -23.67 4.02 -2.15
N TYR A 778 -22.74 3.21 -1.66
CA TYR A 778 -21.60 2.73 -2.47
C TYR A 778 -22.05 1.78 -3.60
N ALA A 779 -23.00 0.88 -3.34
CA ALA A 779 -23.57 0.01 -4.37
C ALA A 779 -24.22 0.81 -5.52
N LEU A 780 -24.94 1.89 -5.19
CA LEU A 780 -25.51 2.81 -6.20
C LEU A 780 -24.43 3.62 -6.92
N LYS A 781 -23.43 4.14 -6.21
CA LYS A 781 -22.30 4.89 -6.79
C LYS A 781 -21.54 4.05 -7.83
N LEU A 782 -21.39 2.75 -7.57
CA LEU A 782 -20.72 1.79 -8.45
C LEU A 782 -21.65 1.20 -9.53
N ASN A 783 -22.86 1.75 -9.71
CA ASN A 783 -23.86 1.33 -10.70
C ASN A 783 -24.27 -0.16 -10.57
N LEU A 784 -24.79 -0.58 -9.42
CA LEU A 784 -25.40 -1.89 -9.25
C LEU A 784 -26.52 -2.14 -10.30
N GLN A 785 -26.28 -3.04 -11.26
CA GLN A 785 -27.20 -3.35 -12.36
C GLN A 785 -28.27 -4.40 -12.00
N LYS A 786 -28.06 -5.21 -10.94
CA LYS A 786 -28.99 -6.29 -10.58
C LYS A 786 -30.24 -5.75 -9.90
N GLU A 787 -31.31 -5.61 -10.67
CA GLU A 787 -32.63 -5.15 -10.19
C GLU A 787 -33.19 -6.01 -9.05
N ALA A 788 -32.97 -7.33 -9.09
CA ALA A 788 -33.45 -8.25 -8.06
C ALA A 788 -32.87 -7.90 -6.67
N VAL A 789 -31.56 -7.62 -6.60
CA VAL A 789 -30.88 -7.25 -5.35
C VAL A 789 -31.34 -5.87 -4.89
N LEU A 790 -31.52 -4.92 -5.81
CA LEU A 790 -32.05 -3.58 -5.48
C LEU A 790 -33.48 -3.64 -4.94
N HIS A 791 -34.35 -4.47 -5.53
CA HIS A 791 -35.71 -4.69 -5.04
C HIS A 791 -35.72 -5.35 -3.66
N GLU A 792 -34.83 -6.34 -3.45
CA GLU A 792 -34.69 -7.01 -2.16
C GLU A 792 -34.22 -6.04 -1.08
N ILE A 793 -33.23 -5.20 -1.38
CA ILE A 793 -32.75 -4.14 -0.47
C ILE A 793 -33.91 -3.22 -0.09
N LYS A 794 -34.66 -2.72 -1.08
CA LYS A 794 -35.82 -1.84 -0.85
C LYS A 794 -36.92 -2.50 -0.02
N ALA A 795 -37.24 -3.76 -0.30
CA ALA A 795 -38.23 -4.50 0.47
C ALA A 795 -37.78 -4.74 1.92
N LEU A 796 -36.49 -5.03 2.14
CA LEU A 796 -35.94 -5.14 3.49
C LEU A 796 -35.94 -3.79 4.21
N GLN A 797 -35.57 -2.73 3.50
CA GLN A 797 -35.63 -1.33 3.95
C GLN A 797 -37.05 -0.98 4.43
N ASP A 798 -38.07 -1.20 3.61
CA ASP A 798 -39.48 -0.95 3.95
C ASP A 798 -39.95 -1.77 5.16
N ARG A 799 -39.55 -3.05 5.23
CA ARG A 799 -39.94 -3.95 6.33
C ARG A 799 -39.32 -3.56 7.65
N VAL A 800 -38.04 -3.18 7.64
CA VAL A 800 -37.30 -2.78 8.84
C VAL A 800 -37.63 -1.32 9.19
N GLY A 801 -38.18 -0.54 8.25
CA GLY A 801 -38.66 0.84 8.43
C GLY A 801 -37.61 1.91 8.13
N PHE A 802 -36.64 1.62 7.24
CA PHE A 802 -35.48 2.48 6.97
C PHE A 802 -35.19 2.58 5.48
N GLY A 803 -34.86 3.78 4.99
CA GLY A 803 -34.26 3.93 3.66
C GLY A 803 -35.25 4.09 2.51
N ASN A 804 -36.00 5.19 2.50
CA ASN A 804 -36.31 5.84 1.24
C ASN A 804 -35.56 7.19 1.24
N PRO A 805 -34.45 7.36 0.49
CA PRO A 805 -33.69 8.62 0.46
C PRO A 805 -34.45 9.79 -0.21
N CYS A 806 -35.77 9.65 -0.39
CA CYS A 806 -36.67 10.66 -0.93
C CYS A 806 -37.56 11.32 0.14
N PHE A 807 -37.34 11.09 1.44
CA PHE A 807 -38.06 11.76 2.52
C PHE A 807 -37.16 12.20 3.68
#